data_AF-A0A5E8HDU3-F1
#
_entry.id   AF-A0A5E8HDU3-F1
#
_cell.length_a   1.000
_cell.length_b   1.000
_cell.length_c   1.000
_cell.angle_alpha   90.00
_cell.angle_beta   90.00
_cell.angle_gamma   90.00
#
_symmetry.space_group_name_H-M   'P 1'
#
loop_
_entity.id
_entity.type
_entity.pdbx_description
1 polymer ?
#
loop_
_entity_poly.entity_id
_entity_poly.type
_entity_poly.pdbx_seq_one_letter_code
_entity_poly.pdbx_strand_id
1 'polypeptide(L)'
;MIQFIQIHQHFGPKVLFEGFSWHIKPGCRVALVGPNGSGKTTLFQMAAGKLKPESGEVIRSKHTVLSLFQQIPEFNPETSVIETVLDENKLYAEYDSKRKIIESKFETTDHEDPAFESLLHEQSELEEFAHLHDLHGLEARAKKILSGLGFSTADFSRKTKEFSPGYHHRIGLAIALLNPHNLLLLDEPTNHLDDKTKSWLADFLVSQNQAFVLVTHDPEFLNQTVDTIIEINPHGTFEFQGSLEEFFEAKNEIQEKLKVQFEKEETYLKTRMEWVERFRAQATKARQVQSVIKRLEKRDKVENPEDSFWNQKPDYQFQFVPSSNIILRLEHASFSYPDRNTGEKKTIFENAEIEISAGDKVALVGPNGAGKSTLMRCLLEQHKLDTGKLYYGPKTKLGYFSQTHGEDLDESLNLVETVLKKYPELNEEKARTLLGHFAFPGDGVFKSVKHLSGGEQSRLRLALLVNHPSNCLFLDEPTNHLDIVIREAIKRALIDFPGSLLIISHDPDFMKGLCNRTFQLSGGELKNLNCSFDDYLKFHKEDELGTNAKDQTYQKPKSDEKKPNPQASKNKRKKLEKEISDLEVQIERLEKNKKDKEELLQDPEFFKNRSFQLEMDTYNDIKREISLLTKRWEDATIELEEMGGVT
;
A
#
# COMPACT_ATOMS: atom_id res chain seq x y z
N MET A 1 -3.71 -15.16 -20.60
CA MET A 1 -3.09 -16.22 -19.74
C MET A 1 -4.13 -16.85 -18.82
N ILE A 2 -4.90 -16.03 -18.10
CA ILE A 2 -6.08 -16.45 -17.33
C ILE A 2 -7.21 -15.44 -17.60
N GLN A 3 -8.43 -15.91 -17.80
CA GLN A 3 -9.61 -15.09 -18.03
C GLN A 3 -10.71 -15.47 -17.03
N PHE A 4 -11.25 -14.46 -16.36
CA PHE A 4 -12.42 -14.54 -15.49
C PHE A 4 -13.63 -14.06 -16.28
N ILE A 5 -14.68 -14.86 -16.36
CA ILE A 5 -15.88 -14.58 -17.16
C ILE A 5 -17.11 -14.66 -16.26
N GLN A 6 -17.78 -13.53 -16.07
CA GLN A 6 -19.03 -13.40 -15.32
C GLN A 6 -19.01 -14.15 -13.98
N ILE A 7 -17.95 -13.95 -13.21
CA ILE A 7 -17.78 -14.57 -11.91
C ILE A 7 -18.82 -14.01 -10.95
N HIS A 8 -19.61 -14.91 -10.35
CA HIS A 8 -20.39 -14.61 -9.17
C HIS A 8 -19.86 -15.45 -8.01
N GLN A 9 -19.61 -14.78 -6.88
CA GLN A 9 -19.14 -15.44 -5.67
C GLN A 9 -19.68 -14.71 -4.45
N HIS A 10 -20.27 -15.45 -3.54
CA HIS A 10 -20.75 -14.92 -2.26
C HIS A 10 -20.07 -15.67 -1.09
N PHE A 11 -19.99 -15.03 0.07
CA PHE A 11 -19.65 -15.69 1.33
C PHE A 11 -20.68 -15.27 2.39
N GLY A 12 -21.58 -16.20 2.72
CA GLY A 12 -22.73 -15.89 3.58
C GLY A 12 -23.58 -14.76 2.97
N PRO A 13 -23.89 -13.68 3.70
CA PRO A 13 -24.66 -12.55 3.17
C PRO A 13 -23.84 -11.57 2.31
N LYS A 14 -22.50 -11.72 2.25
CA LYS A 14 -21.64 -10.78 1.54
C LYS A 14 -21.43 -11.21 0.09
N VAL A 15 -21.81 -10.34 -0.85
CA VAL A 15 -21.48 -10.47 -2.27
C VAL A 15 -20.04 -10.01 -2.48
N LEU A 16 -19.15 -10.89 -2.95
CA LEU A 16 -17.78 -10.53 -3.35
C LEU A 16 -17.73 -10.10 -4.81
N PHE A 17 -18.32 -10.91 -5.68
CA PHE A 17 -18.35 -10.70 -7.12
C PHE A 17 -19.76 -10.88 -7.64
N GLU A 18 -20.20 -9.97 -8.50
CA GLU A 18 -21.48 -9.99 -9.19
C GLU A 18 -21.27 -9.65 -10.67
N GLY A 19 -21.07 -10.68 -11.50
CA GLY A 19 -20.81 -10.53 -12.93
C GLY A 19 -19.37 -10.09 -13.26
N PHE A 20 -18.43 -10.30 -12.33
CA PHE A 20 -17.04 -9.86 -12.47
C PHE A 20 -16.35 -10.52 -13.66
N SER A 21 -15.73 -9.72 -14.52
CA SER A 21 -14.98 -10.21 -15.69
C SER A 21 -13.65 -9.48 -15.80
N TRP A 22 -12.57 -10.24 -16.00
CA TRP A 22 -11.22 -9.69 -16.10
C TRP A 22 -10.30 -10.62 -16.90
N HIS A 23 -9.32 -10.06 -17.60
CA HIS A 23 -8.37 -10.84 -18.40
C HIS A 23 -6.93 -10.46 -18.10
N ILE A 24 -6.15 -11.44 -17.62
CA ILE A 24 -4.71 -11.31 -17.40
C ILE A 24 -3.98 -11.59 -18.72
N LYS A 25 -3.45 -10.52 -19.32
CA LYS A 25 -2.73 -10.56 -20.60
C LYS A 25 -1.29 -11.09 -20.38
N PRO A 26 -0.66 -11.75 -21.37
CA PRO A 26 0.76 -12.08 -21.30
C PRO A 26 1.62 -10.81 -21.18
N GLY A 27 2.69 -10.87 -20.38
CA GLY A 27 3.64 -9.77 -20.19
C GLY A 27 3.12 -8.58 -19.36
N CYS A 28 1.90 -8.63 -18.82
CA CYS A 28 1.37 -7.53 -18.02
C CYS A 28 2.03 -7.46 -16.63
N ARG A 29 2.25 -6.24 -16.14
CA ARG A 29 2.77 -5.98 -14.78
C ARG A 29 1.74 -5.18 -14.02
N VAL A 30 0.85 -5.91 -13.34
CA VAL A 30 -0.39 -5.33 -12.85
C VAL A 30 -0.39 -5.24 -11.33
N ALA A 31 -0.77 -4.09 -10.80
CA ALA A 31 -1.16 -3.95 -9.40
C ALA A 31 -2.66 -4.20 -9.26
N LEU A 32 -3.03 -5.05 -8.31
CA LEU A 32 -4.42 -5.34 -7.98
C LEU A 32 -4.76 -4.63 -6.67
N VAL A 33 -5.48 -3.52 -6.78
CA VAL A 33 -5.84 -2.65 -5.66
C VAL A 33 -7.32 -2.77 -5.30
N GLY A 34 -7.64 -2.38 -4.08
CA GLY A 34 -9.00 -2.32 -3.56
C GLY A 34 -9.00 -2.50 -2.04
N PRO A 35 -10.05 -2.03 -1.34
CA PRO A 35 -10.25 -2.25 0.08
C PRO A 35 -10.13 -3.70 0.54
N ASN A 36 -9.91 -3.84 1.84
CA ASN A 36 -9.85 -5.15 2.47
C ASN A 36 -11.18 -5.91 2.34
N GLY A 37 -11.08 -7.21 2.01
CA GLY A 37 -12.25 -8.03 1.78
C GLY A 37 -12.97 -7.77 0.45
N SER A 38 -12.32 -7.13 -0.53
CA SER A 38 -12.77 -7.02 -1.93
C SER A 38 -12.68 -8.32 -2.72
N GLY A 39 -11.98 -9.32 -2.18
CA GLY A 39 -11.79 -10.62 -2.82
C GLY A 39 -10.48 -10.78 -3.60
N LYS A 40 -9.48 -9.90 -3.44
CA LYS A 40 -8.12 -10.06 -4.05
C LYS A 40 -7.53 -11.45 -3.84
N THR A 41 -7.44 -11.86 -2.57
CA THR A 41 -6.97 -13.18 -2.12
C THR A 41 -7.84 -14.32 -2.69
N THR A 42 -9.16 -14.14 -2.73
CA THR A 42 -10.11 -15.10 -3.30
C THR A 42 -9.91 -15.27 -4.81
N LEU A 43 -9.65 -14.17 -5.53
CA LEU A 43 -9.38 -14.15 -6.96
C LEU A 43 -8.08 -14.89 -7.30
N PHE A 44 -7.04 -14.76 -6.46
CA PHE A 44 -5.80 -15.54 -6.59
C PHE A 44 -6.02 -17.04 -6.38
N GLN A 45 -6.86 -17.42 -5.42
CA GLN A 45 -7.23 -18.83 -5.20
C GLN A 45 -8.01 -19.40 -6.40
N MET A 46 -8.89 -18.61 -7.00
CA MET A 46 -9.60 -18.98 -8.23
C MET A 46 -8.64 -19.11 -9.42
N ALA A 47 -7.70 -18.17 -9.58
CA ALA A 47 -6.68 -18.21 -10.62
C ALA A 47 -5.79 -19.47 -10.51
N ALA A 48 -5.45 -19.86 -9.28
CA ALA A 48 -4.66 -21.05 -8.99
C ALA A 48 -5.48 -22.36 -9.10
N GLY A 49 -6.80 -22.28 -9.30
CA GLY A 49 -7.70 -23.44 -9.35
C GLY A 49 -7.97 -24.09 -7.98
N LYS A 50 -7.60 -23.41 -6.87
CA LYS A 50 -7.86 -23.88 -5.50
C LYS A 50 -9.30 -23.65 -5.06
N LEU A 51 -9.96 -22.65 -5.64
CA LEU A 51 -11.36 -22.31 -5.40
C LEU A 51 -12.11 -22.26 -6.73
N LYS A 52 -13.28 -22.91 -6.81
CA LYS A 52 -14.18 -22.77 -7.96
C LYS A 52 -15.22 -21.68 -7.68
N PRO A 53 -15.53 -20.82 -8.67
CA PRO A 53 -16.60 -19.84 -8.51
C PRO A 53 -17.97 -20.55 -8.42
N GLU A 54 -18.94 -19.90 -7.78
CA GLU A 54 -20.33 -20.39 -7.71
C GLU A 54 -21.03 -20.32 -9.07
N SER A 55 -20.75 -19.25 -9.83
CA SER A 55 -21.19 -19.09 -11.22
C SER A 55 -20.12 -18.34 -12.02
N GLY A 56 -20.15 -18.50 -13.35
CA GLY A 56 -19.12 -18.03 -14.26
C GLY A 56 -18.01 -19.06 -14.49
N GLU A 57 -16.96 -18.65 -15.20
CA GLU A 57 -15.86 -19.53 -15.58
C GLU A 57 -14.49 -18.85 -15.45
N VAL A 58 -13.50 -19.63 -15.00
CA VAL A 58 -12.08 -19.25 -14.99
C VAL A 58 -11.34 -20.08 -16.03
N ILE A 59 -10.98 -19.45 -17.14
CA ILE A 59 -10.30 -20.11 -18.26
C ILE A 59 -8.80 -19.85 -18.17
N ARG A 60 -8.01 -20.90 -18.12
CA ARG A 60 -6.53 -20.83 -18.16
C ARG A 60 -6.01 -21.40 -19.46
N SER A 61 -5.12 -20.68 -20.13
CA SER A 61 -4.43 -21.17 -21.33
C SER A 61 -3.54 -22.38 -20.98
N LYS A 62 -3.44 -23.35 -21.91
CA LYS A 62 -2.69 -24.61 -21.72
C LYS A 62 -1.22 -24.40 -21.33
N HIS A 63 -0.60 -23.32 -21.82
CA HIS A 63 0.81 -23.02 -21.57
C HIS A 63 1.05 -22.10 -20.37
N THR A 64 0.00 -21.65 -19.68
CA THR A 64 0.17 -20.81 -18.48
C THR A 64 0.72 -21.69 -17.36
N VAL A 65 1.87 -21.32 -16.79
CA VAL A 65 2.47 -21.92 -15.59
C VAL A 65 2.45 -20.87 -14.49
N LEU A 66 1.72 -21.15 -13.41
CA LEU A 66 1.42 -20.20 -12.35
C LEU A 66 2.21 -20.53 -11.08
N SER A 67 2.86 -19.51 -10.54
CA SER A 67 3.38 -19.50 -9.17
C SER A 67 2.59 -18.49 -8.33
N LEU A 68 2.26 -18.86 -7.10
CA LEU A 68 1.42 -18.08 -6.20
C LEU A 68 2.11 -17.94 -4.85
N PHE A 69 2.33 -16.70 -4.43
CA PHE A 69 2.68 -16.33 -3.07
C PHE A 69 1.44 -15.76 -2.38
N GLN A 70 0.99 -16.40 -1.30
CA GLN A 70 -0.21 -15.96 -0.58
C GLN A 70 -0.13 -16.21 0.92
N GLN A 71 0.48 -17.33 1.31
CA GLN A 71 0.68 -17.72 2.69
C GLN A 71 2.06 -18.34 2.83
N ILE A 72 2.59 -18.26 4.05
CA ILE A 72 3.81 -18.97 4.43
C ILE A 72 3.49 -20.48 4.37
N PRO A 73 4.17 -21.27 3.52
CA PRO A 73 4.02 -22.71 3.53
C PRO A 73 4.38 -23.29 4.90
N GLU A 74 3.75 -24.40 5.28
CA GLU A 74 4.23 -25.17 6.43
C GLU A 74 5.54 -25.86 6.03
N PHE A 75 6.64 -25.45 6.65
CA PHE A 75 7.96 -26.05 6.42
C PHE A 75 8.26 -27.12 7.45
N ASN A 76 9.09 -28.09 7.09
CA ASN A 76 9.73 -28.95 8.07
C ASN A 76 10.69 -28.10 8.94
N PRO A 77 10.51 -28.05 10.27
CA PRO A 77 11.33 -27.20 11.15
C PRO A 77 12.80 -27.64 11.23
N GLU A 78 13.12 -28.88 10.84
CA GLU A 78 14.47 -29.45 10.97
C GLU A 78 15.32 -29.37 9.69
N THR A 79 14.72 -29.02 8.54
CA THR A 79 15.44 -28.89 7.26
C THR A 79 16.18 -27.56 7.18
N SER A 80 17.26 -27.53 6.41
CA SER A 80 17.97 -26.29 6.14
C SER A 80 17.17 -25.37 5.21
N VAL A 81 17.45 -24.06 5.25
CA VAL A 81 16.77 -23.07 4.41
C VAL A 81 16.95 -23.38 2.92
N ILE A 82 18.17 -23.72 2.50
CA ILE A 82 18.44 -24.00 1.08
C ILE A 82 17.72 -25.26 0.60
N GLU A 83 17.73 -26.33 1.40
CA GLU A 83 17.01 -27.57 1.09
C GLU A 83 15.51 -27.31 1.02
N THR A 84 14.96 -26.54 1.95
CA THR A 84 13.52 -26.23 1.97
C THR A 84 13.08 -25.50 0.71
N VAL A 85 13.88 -24.55 0.21
CA VAL A 85 13.55 -23.82 -1.03
C VAL A 85 13.70 -24.71 -2.27
N LEU A 86 14.66 -25.64 -2.28
CA LEU A 86 14.87 -26.58 -3.37
C LEU A 86 13.79 -27.68 -3.41
N ASP A 87 13.47 -28.28 -2.27
CA ASP A 87 12.49 -29.36 -2.13
C ASP A 87 11.07 -28.88 -2.48
N GLU A 88 10.76 -27.61 -2.24
CA GLU A 88 9.49 -26.99 -2.62
C GLU A 88 9.45 -26.53 -4.10
N ASN A 89 10.56 -26.67 -4.84
CA ASN A 89 10.56 -26.49 -6.28
C ASN A 89 9.95 -27.74 -6.95
N LYS A 90 8.84 -27.54 -7.68
CA LYS A 90 8.07 -28.64 -8.27
C LYS A 90 8.89 -29.56 -9.19
N LEU A 91 9.79 -29.00 -10.00
CA LEU A 91 10.59 -29.77 -10.94
C LEU A 91 11.73 -30.51 -10.22
N TYR A 92 12.33 -29.86 -9.23
CA TYR A 92 13.39 -30.47 -8.43
C TYR A 92 12.87 -31.62 -7.57
N ALA A 93 11.70 -31.46 -6.93
CA ALA A 93 11.07 -32.52 -6.16
C ALA A 93 10.76 -33.75 -7.01
N GLU A 94 10.28 -33.56 -8.23
CA GLU A 94 10.06 -34.64 -9.19
C GLU A 94 11.38 -35.31 -9.59
N TYR A 95 12.40 -34.52 -9.87
CA TYR A 95 13.72 -35.02 -10.21
C TYR A 95 14.37 -35.82 -9.07
N ASP A 96 14.41 -35.27 -7.86
CA ASP A 96 15.07 -35.87 -6.70
C ASP A 96 14.37 -37.16 -6.24
N SER A 97 13.04 -37.19 -6.28
CA SER A 97 12.26 -38.40 -5.99
C SER A 97 12.53 -39.52 -7.01
N LYS A 98 12.53 -39.21 -8.31
CA LYS A 98 12.89 -40.17 -9.37
C LYS A 98 14.35 -40.63 -9.25
N ARG A 99 15.27 -39.71 -8.95
CA ARG A 99 16.70 -40.02 -8.76
C ARG A 99 16.90 -41.05 -7.65
N LYS A 100 16.29 -40.82 -6.48
CA LYS A 100 16.35 -41.74 -5.32
C LYS A 100 15.77 -43.11 -5.65
N ILE A 101 14.66 -43.17 -6.41
CA ILE A 101 14.08 -44.44 -6.86
C ILE A 101 15.07 -45.18 -7.77
N ILE A 102 15.61 -44.52 -8.78
CA ILE A 102 16.56 -45.12 -9.72
C ILE A 102 17.82 -45.60 -9.00
N GLU A 103 18.36 -44.79 -8.08
CA GLU A 103 19.53 -45.13 -7.25
C GLU A 103 19.27 -46.41 -6.42
N SER A 104 18.11 -46.50 -5.77
CA SER A 104 17.71 -47.72 -5.02
C SER A 104 17.54 -48.96 -5.90
N LYS A 105 17.09 -48.79 -7.16
CA LYS A 105 16.99 -49.89 -8.13
C LYS A 105 18.38 -50.34 -8.60
N PHE A 106 19.33 -49.41 -8.78
CA PHE A 106 20.72 -49.74 -9.11
C PHE A 106 21.41 -50.53 -8.00
N GLU A 107 21.14 -50.23 -6.73
CA GLU A 107 21.70 -50.99 -5.60
C GLU A 107 21.20 -52.45 -5.52
N THR A 108 20.04 -52.75 -6.13
CA THR A 108 19.37 -54.06 -6.02
C THR A 108 19.38 -54.88 -7.29
N THR A 109 19.79 -54.30 -8.43
CA THR A 109 19.78 -54.95 -9.75
C THR A 109 21.19 -55.35 -10.15
N ASP A 110 21.37 -56.61 -10.57
CA ASP A 110 22.67 -57.11 -11.05
C ASP A 110 22.98 -56.57 -12.46
N HIS A 111 24.26 -56.40 -12.77
CA HIS A 111 24.72 -55.83 -14.04
C HIS A 111 24.41 -56.72 -15.26
N GLU A 112 24.20 -58.01 -15.05
CA GLU A 112 23.87 -58.98 -16.10
C GLU A 112 22.34 -59.12 -16.34
N ASP A 113 21.50 -58.46 -15.54
CA ASP A 113 20.05 -58.48 -15.68
C ASP A 113 19.60 -57.58 -16.85
N PRO A 114 18.72 -58.04 -17.77
CA PRO A 114 18.10 -57.20 -18.78
C PRO A 114 17.41 -55.93 -18.22
N ALA A 115 16.98 -55.95 -16.95
CA ALA A 115 16.43 -54.78 -16.27
C ALA A 115 17.47 -53.64 -16.08
N PHE A 116 18.77 -53.95 -16.06
CA PHE A 116 19.85 -52.97 -15.92
C PHE A 116 19.92 -51.99 -17.10
N GLU A 117 19.71 -52.48 -18.32
CA GLU A 117 19.68 -51.63 -19.53
C GLU A 117 18.48 -50.67 -19.52
N SER A 118 17.32 -51.13 -19.02
CA SER A 118 16.15 -50.28 -18.81
C SER A 118 16.40 -49.20 -17.77
N LEU A 119 17.15 -49.51 -16.69
CA LEU A 119 17.52 -48.53 -15.66
C LEU A 119 18.47 -47.46 -16.18
N LEU A 120 19.44 -47.83 -17.01
CA LEU A 120 20.31 -46.88 -17.71
C LEU A 120 19.51 -45.90 -18.58
N HIS A 121 18.49 -46.39 -19.29
CA HIS A 121 17.59 -45.55 -20.07
C HIS A 121 16.77 -44.60 -19.19
N GLU A 122 16.16 -45.11 -18.11
CA GLU A 122 15.45 -44.29 -17.10
C GLU A 122 16.36 -43.20 -16.51
N GLN A 123 17.62 -43.51 -16.22
CA GLN A 123 18.60 -42.55 -15.72
C GLN A 123 18.96 -41.48 -16.77
N SER A 124 19.16 -41.88 -18.02
CA SER A 124 19.46 -40.96 -19.13
C SER A 124 18.31 -39.98 -19.36
N GLU A 125 17.07 -40.45 -19.38
CA GLU A 125 15.87 -39.60 -19.50
C GLU A 125 15.78 -38.59 -18.35
N LEU A 126 16.12 -39.02 -17.12
CA LEU A 126 16.11 -38.16 -15.95
C LEU A 126 17.17 -37.05 -16.02
N GLU A 127 18.38 -37.37 -16.50
CA GLU A 127 19.46 -36.39 -16.71
C GLU A 127 19.11 -35.41 -17.84
N GLU A 128 18.52 -35.89 -18.94
CA GLU A 128 18.00 -35.02 -20.02
C GLU A 128 16.93 -34.05 -19.50
N PHE A 129 16.01 -34.53 -18.65
CA PHE A 129 15.02 -33.70 -17.98
C PHE A 129 15.69 -32.63 -17.09
N ALA A 130 16.69 -33.02 -16.30
CA ALA A 130 17.44 -32.10 -15.45
C ALA A 130 18.16 -31.01 -16.26
N HIS A 131 18.75 -31.37 -17.38
CA HIS A 131 19.44 -30.44 -18.28
C HIS A 131 18.46 -29.52 -19.01
N LEU A 132 17.31 -30.02 -19.47
CA LEU A 132 16.27 -29.21 -20.14
C LEU A 132 15.70 -28.13 -19.23
N HIS A 133 15.57 -28.43 -17.93
CA HIS A 133 15.00 -27.54 -16.93
C HIS A 133 16.04 -26.77 -16.10
N ASP A 134 17.33 -26.88 -16.44
CA ASP A 134 18.46 -26.25 -15.73
C ASP A 134 18.42 -26.52 -14.20
N LEU A 135 18.22 -27.78 -13.82
CA LEU A 135 18.15 -28.18 -12.41
C LEU A 135 19.52 -28.15 -11.73
N HIS A 136 20.61 -28.36 -12.47
CA HIS A 136 21.97 -28.25 -11.93
C HIS A 136 22.32 -26.80 -11.54
N GLY A 137 21.77 -25.81 -12.25
CA GLY A 137 21.89 -24.39 -11.90
C GLY A 137 20.92 -23.92 -10.81
N LEU A 138 19.98 -24.77 -10.37
CA LEU A 138 18.89 -24.38 -9.48
C LEU A 138 19.40 -23.95 -8.10
N GLU A 139 20.39 -24.65 -7.54
CA GLU A 139 20.97 -24.31 -6.24
C GLU A 139 21.62 -22.92 -6.28
N ALA A 140 22.35 -22.59 -7.35
CA ALA A 140 22.95 -21.28 -7.53
C ALA A 140 21.87 -20.17 -7.66
N ARG A 141 20.78 -20.45 -8.38
CA ARG A 141 19.63 -19.55 -8.49
C ARG A 141 18.94 -19.35 -7.13
N ALA A 142 18.72 -20.43 -6.38
CA ALA A 142 18.14 -20.39 -5.04
C ALA A 142 18.98 -19.54 -4.08
N LYS A 143 20.31 -19.75 -4.06
CA LYS A 143 21.25 -18.93 -3.27
C LYS A 143 21.19 -17.46 -3.66
N LYS A 144 21.13 -17.14 -4.95
CA LYS A 144 21.01 -15.75 -5.45
C LYS A 144 19.72 -15.08 -4.96
N ILE A 145 18.58 -15.78 -5.05
CA ILE A 145 17.28 -15.27 -4.61
C ILE A 145 17.28 -15.08 -3.08
N LEU A 146 17.77 -16.08 -2.32
CA LEU A 146 17.85 -15.99 -0.86
C LEU A 146 18.76 -14.84 -0.41
N SER A 147 19.93 -14.66 -1.02
CA SER A 147 20.79 -13.51 -0.72
C SER A 147 20.11 -12.17 -1.04
N GLY A 148 19.39 -12.10 -2.16
CA GLY A 148 18.58 -10.93 -2.51
C GLY A 148 17.48 -10.62 -1.50
N LEU A 149 16.90 -11.67 -0.91
CA LEU A 149 15.90 -11.58 0.16
C LEU A 149 16.50 -11.36 1.56
N GLY A 150 17.81 -11.11 1.65
CA GLY A 150 18.49 -10.73 2.88
C GLY A 150 19.07 -11.89 3.71
N PHE A 151 19.18 -13.09 3.15
CA PHE A 151 19.86 -14.21 3.82
C PHE A 151 21.39 -14.13 3.62
N SER A 152 22.15 -14.32 4.70
CA SER A 152 23.61 -14.46 4.60
C SER A 152 24.00 -15.86 4.11
N THR A 153 25.24 -16.03 3.65
CA THR A 153 25.75 -17.33 3.22
C THR A 153 25.74 -18.39 4.32
N ALA A 154 25.95 -17.97 5.58
CA ALA A 154 25.88 -18.85 6.74
C ALA A 154 24.44 -19.29 7.05
N ASP A 155 23.44 -18.49 6.65
CA ASP A 155 22.04 -18.79 6.92
C ASP A 155 21.51 -19.95 6.06
N PHE A 156 22.12 -20.24 4.92
CA PHE A 156 21.67 -21.29 4.01
C PHE A 156 21.63 -22.68 4.66
N SER A 157 22.61 -22.99 5.53
CA SER A 157 22.71 -24.27 6.24
C SER A 157 21.94 -24.31 7.57
N ARG A 158 21.38 -23.18 8.02
CA ARG A 158 20.65 -23.10 9.30
C ARG A 158 19.26 -23.71 9.15
N LYS A 159 18.72 -24.23 10.25
CA LYS A 159 17.39 -24.85 10.27
C LYS A 159 16.30 -23.80 10.20
N THR A 160 15.21 -24.09 9.49
CA THR A 160 14.06 -23.18 9.34
C THR A 160 13.50 -22.73 10.70
N LYS A 161 13.44 -23.60 11.72
CA LYS A 161 12.92 -23.25 13.07
C LYS A 161 13.71 -22.17 13.82
N GLU A 162 14.95 -21.89 13.43
CA GLU A 162 15.77 -20.87 14.06
C GLU A 162 15.41 -19.45 13.61
N PHE A 163 14.63 -19.34 12.52
CA PHE A 163 14.26 -18.08 11.91
C PHE A 163 12.94 -17.54 12.47
N SER A 164 12.80 -16.21 12.44
CA SER A 164 11.56 -15.55 12.84
C SER A 164 10.48 -15.73 11.76
N PRO A 165 9.19 -15.51 12.10
CA PRO A 165 8.10 -15.56 11.12
C PRO A 165 8.29 -14.64 9.90
N GLY A 166 8.96 -13.50 10.06
CA GLY A 166 9.30 -12.61 8.93
C GLY A 166 10.32 -13.23 7.97
N TYR A 167 11.27 -14.01 8.49
CA TYR A 167 12.19 -14.77 7.64
C TYR A 167 11.48 -15.97 6.98
N HIS A 168 10.53 -16.61 7.66
CA HIS A 168 9.68 -17.63 7.05
C HIS A 168 8.87 -17.08 5.86
N HIS A 169 8.37 -15.84 5.98
CA HIS A 169 7.75 -15.12 4.88
C HIS A 169 8.71 -14.96 3.68
N ARG A 170 9.96 -14.57 3.94
CA ARG A 170 11.02 -14.46 2.91
C ARG A 170 11.34 -15.82 2.27
N ILE A 171 11.35 -16.92 3.03
CA ILE A 171 11.51 -18.28 2.48
C ILE A 171 10.35 -18.63 1.54
N GLY A 172 9.11 -18.39 1.96
CA GLY A 172 7.93 -18.62 1.13
C GLY A 172 7.96 -17.81 -0.17
N LEU A 173 8.44 -16.57 -0.09
CA LEU A 173 8.62 -15.72 -1.27
C LEU A 173 9.72 -16.28 -2.18
N ALA A 174 10.85 -16.74 -1.62
CA ALA A 174 11.92 -17.38 -2.38
C ALA A 174 11.42 -18.60 -3.16
N ILE A 175 10.59 -19.44 -2.54
CA ILE A 175 9.95 -20.61 -3.17
C ILE A 175 9.05 -20.18 -4.33
N ALA A 176 8.23 -19.14 -4.15
CA ALA A 176 7.36 -18.65 -5.21
C ALA A 176 8.15 -18.10 -6.40
N LEU A 177 9.26 -17.39 -6.14
CA LEU A 177 10.14 -16.85 -7.18
C LEU A 177 10.99 -17.93 -7.88
N LEU A 178 11.37 -18.99 -7.17
CA LEU A 178 12.19 -20.07 -7.73
C LEU A 178 11.36 -21.06 -8.55
N ASN A 179 10.10 -21.29 -8.17
CA ASN A 179 9.22 -22.21 -8.89
C ASN A 179 9.05 -21.78 -10.35
N PRO A 180 8.98 -22.71 -11.32
CA PRO A 180 8.80 -22.35 -12.72
C PRO A 180 7.47 -21.61 -12.91
N HIS A 181 7.50 -20.46 -13.58
CA HIS A 181 6.31 -19.68 -13.86
C HIS A 181 6.46 -18.83 -15.12
N ASN A 182 5.33 -18.49 -15.72
CA ASN A 182 5.20 -17.39 -16.68
C ASN A 182 4.10 -16.39 -16.26
N LEU A 183 3.36 -16.70 -15.20
CA LEU A 183 2.49 -15.80 -14.46
C LEU A 183 2.78 -15.95 -12.96
N LEU A 184 3.24 -14.86 -12.34
CA LEU A 184 3.46 -14.78 -10.90
C LEU A 184 2.32 -14.02 -10.22
N LEU A 185 1.73 -14.58 -9.18
CA LEU A 185 0.74 -13.90 -8.34
C LEU A 185 1.33 -13.69 -6.95
N LEU A 186 1.43 -12.43 -6.51
CA LEU A 186 2.05 -12.08 -5.22
C LEU A 186 1.04 -11.33 -4.33
N ASP A 187 0.62 -11.97 -3.25
CA ASP A 187 -0.25 -11.36 -2.23
C ASP A 187 0.62 -10.82 -1.07
N GLU A 188 0.73 -9.50 -0.98
CA GLU A 188 1.53 -8.74 -0.01
C GLU A 188 2.99 -9.20 0.16
N PRO A 189 3.80 -9.25 -0.91
CA PRO A 189 5.18 -9.75 -0.85
C PRO A 189 6.16 -8.79 -0.16
N THR A 190 5.78 -7.52 0.04
CA THR A 190 6.62 -6.49 0.66
C THR A 190 6.60 -6.57 2.19
N ASN A 191 5.70 -7.37 2.76
CA ASN A 191 5.60 -7.54 4.21
C ASN A 191 6.90 -8.11 4.79
N HIS A 192 7.34 -7.54 5.91
CA HIS A 192 8.56 -7.96 6.61
C HIS A 192 9.86 -7.82 5.77
N LEU A 193 9.82 -7.10 4.64
CA LEU A 193 10.99 -6.72 3.87
C LEU A 193 11.48 -5.33 4.28
N ASP A 194 12.79 -5.18 4.40
CA ASP A 194 13.48 -3.91 4.54
C ASP A 194 13.69 -3.26 3.17
N ASP A 195 13.94 -1.94 3.13
CA ASP A 195 13.96 -1.15 1.90
C ASP A 195 14.95 -1.67 0.85
N LYS A 196 16.13 -2.15 1.29
CA LYS A 196 17.13 -2.77 0.42
C LYS A 196 16.59 -4.03 -0.26
N THR A 197 15.91 -4.87 0.52
CA THR A 197 15.30 -6.11 0.02
C THR A 197 14.10 -5.82 -0.88
N LYS A 198 13.30 -4.80 -0.56
CA LYS A 198 12.19 -4.35 -1.42
C LYS A 198 12.70 -3.87 -2.78
N SER A 199 13.72 -3.01 -2.79
CA SER A 199 14.33 -2.52 -4.03
C SER A 199 14.91 -3.67 -4.87
N TRP A 200 15.61 -4.62 -4.25
CA TRP A 200 16.10 -5.81 -4.95
C TRP A 200 14.95 -6.63 -5.56
N LEU A 201 13.85 -6.84 -4.81
CA LEU A 201 12.69 -7.57 -5.31
C LEU A 201 12.04 -6.84 -6.47
N ALA A 202 11.93 -5.51 -6.41
CA ALA A 202 11.39 -4.70 -7.49
C ALA A 202 12.21 -4.88 -8.78
N ASP A 203 13.53 -4.72 -8.67
CA ASP A 203 14.47 -4.93 -9.78
C ASP A 203 14.39 -6.36 -10.33
N PHE A 204 14.30 -7.35 -9.43
CA PHE A 204 14.15 -8.75 -9.82
C PHE A 204 12.90 -8.94 -10.66
N LEU A 205 11.72 -8.49 -10.19
CA LEU A 205 10.45 -8.64 -10.90
C LEU A 205 10.45 -7.95 -12.26
N VAL A 206 10.99 -6.74 -12.34
CA VAL A 206 11.10 -5.99 -13.60
C VAL A 206 12.05 -6.70 -14.58
N SER A 207 13.15 -7.27 -14.10
CA SER A 207 14.16 -7.93 -14.94
C SER A 207 13.69 -9.26 -15.56
N GLN A 208 12.75 -9.98 -14.94
CA GLN A 208 12.33 -11.31 -15.41
C GLN A 208 11.50 -11.25 -16.72
N ASN A 209 10.95 -10.08 -17.08
CA ASN A 209 10.09 -9.90 -18.27
C ASN A 209 8.92 -10.92 -18.35
N GLN A 210 8.43 -11.36 -17.20
CA GLN A 210 7.30 -12.28 -17.06
C GLN A 210 6.04 -11.51 -16.63
N ALA A 211 4.86 -12.10 -16.86
CA ALA A 211 3.63 -11.49 -16.37
C ALA A 211 3.55 -11.67 -14.85
N PHE A 212 3.17 -10.61 -14.13
CA PHE A 212 2.86 -10.73 -12.72
C PHE A 212 1.68 -9.85 -12.31
N VAL A 213 0.97 -10.32 -11.28
CA VAL A 213 -0.07 -9.56 -10.58
C VAL A 213 0.34 -9.43 -9.13
N LEU A 214 0.38 -8.19 -8.66
CA LEU A 214 0.87 -7.81 -7.36
C LEU A 214 -0.27 -7.20 -6.54
N VAL A 215 -0.52 -7.73 -5.35
CA VAL A 215 -1.34 -7.08 -4.34
C VAL A 215 -0.38 -6.54 -3.29
N THR A 216 -0.28 -5.22 -3.17
CA THR A 216 0.44 -4.61 -2.07
C THR A 216 -0.13 -3.24 -1.73
N HIS A 217 0.08 -2.82 -0.50
CA HIS A 217 -0.22 -1.47 -0.04
C HIS A 217 0.98 -0.51 -0.06
N ASP A 218 2.16 -0.95 -0.54
CA ASP A 218 3.40 -0.16 -0.63
C ASP A 218 3.44 0.68 -1.93
N PRO A 219 3.23 2.01 -1.87
CA PRO A 219 3.15 2.88 -3.05
C PRO A 219 4.44 2.94 -3.85
N GLU A 220 5.58 3.02 -3.16
CA GLU A 220 6.89 3.14 -3.80
C GLU A 220 7.22 1.86 -4.56
N PHE A 221 6.93 0.70 -3.95
CA PHE A 221 7.10 -0.59 -4.60
C PHE A 221 6.17 -0.76 -5.81
N LEU A 222 4.90 -0.31 -5.73
CA LEU A 222 3.98 -0.31 -6.87
C LEU A 222 4.54 0.53 -8.03
N ASN A 223 4.89 1.79 -7.76
CA ASN A 223 5.38 2.71 -8.79
C ASN A 223 6.69 2.22 -9.45
N GLN A 224 7.52 1.46 -8.73
CA GLN A 224 8.75 0.88 -9.28
C GLN A 224 8.51 -0.37 -10.14
N THR A 225 7.43 -1.13 -9.90
CA THR A 225 7.27 -2.49 -10.47
C THR A 225 6.19 -2.58 -11.54
N VAL A 226 5.06 -1.91 -11.37
CA VAL A 226 3.87 -2.08 -12.22
C VAL A 226 3.70 -0.93 -13.21
N ASP A 227 3.04 -1.22 -14.33
CA ASP A 227 2.64 -0.22 -15.33
C ASP A 227 1.13 0.04 -15.35
N THR A 228 0.36 -0.88 -14.76
CA THR A 228 -1.10 -0.89 -14.81
C THR A 228 -1.66 -1.16 -13.42
N ILE A 229 -2.60 -0.34 -12.98
CA ILE A 229 -3.32 -0.48 -11.72
C ILE A 229 -4.75 -0.92 -12.02
N ILE A 230 -5.20 -1.97 -11.34
CA ILE A 230 -6.54 -2.51 -11.48
C ILE A 230 -7.22 -2.48 -10.13
N GLU A 231 -8.26 -1.65 -10.02
CA GLU A 231 -9.14 -1.62 -8.86
C GLU A 231 -10.27 -2.65 -9.01
N ILE A 232 -10.43 -3.51 -8.01
CA ILE A 232 -11.54 -4.47 -7.94
C ILE A 232 -12.74 -3.83 -7.25
N ASN A 233 -13.89 -3.90 -7.92
CA ASN A 233 -15.21 -3.64 -7.35
C ASN A 233 -16.13 -4.86 -7.53
N PRO A 234 -17.21 -5.00 -6.73
CA PRO A 234 -18.14 -6.12 -6.85
C PRO A 234 -18.73 -6.29 -8.25
N HIS A 235 -18.95 -5.19 -8.97
CA HIS A 235 -19.55 -5.15 -10.30
C HIS A 235 -18.54 -5.14 -11.46
N GLY A 236 -17.22 -5.13 -11.19
CA GLY A 236 -16.20 -5.10 -12.26
C GLY A 236 -14.85 -4.56 -11.84
N THR A 237 -14.00 -4.26 -12.82
CA THR A 237 -12.66 -3.70 -12.62
C THR A 237 -12.52 -2.33 -13.25
N PHE A 238 -11.79 -1.43 -12.59
CA PHE A 238 -11.30 -0.21 -13.20
C PHE A 238 -9.80 -0.36 -13.49
N GLU A 239 -9.43 -0.39 -14.77
CA GLU A 239 -8.05 -0.53 -15.26
C GLU A 239 -7.50 0.85 -15.63
N PHE A 240 -6.36 1.21 -15.06
CA PHE A 240 -5.67 2.48 -15.28
C PHE A 240 -4.20 2.20 -15.58
N GLN A 241 -3.65 2.86 -16.60
CA GLN A 241 -2.24 2.75 -16.96
C GLN A 241 -1.53 4.05 -16.57
N GLY A 242 -0.54 3.96 -15.69
CA GLY A 242 0.14 5.13 -15.12
C GLY A 242 0.58 4.90 -13.69
N SER A 243 1.01 5.98 -13.03
CA SER A 243 1.45 5.94 -11.63
C SER A 243 0.28 5.82 -10.66
N LEU A 244 0.58 5.46 -9.41
CA LEU A 244 -0.43 5.41 -8.35
C LEU A 244 -1.03 6.80 -8.05
N GLU A 245 -0.24 7.87 -8.17
CA GLU A 245 -0.70 9.24 -7.97
C GLU A 245 -1.71 9.64 -9.05
N GLU A 246 -1.36 9.42 -10.31
CA GLU A 246 -2.24 9.68 -11.47
C GLU A 246 -3.54 8.86 -11.38
N PHE A 247 -3.45 7.61 -10.88
CA PHE A 247 -4.61 6.77 -10.62
C PHE A 247 -5.56 7.42 -9.61
N PHE A 248 -5.04 7.95 -8.50
CA PHE A 248 -5.87 8.61 -7.48
C PHE A 248 -6.49 9.91 -7.99
N GLU A 249 -5.74 10.71 -8.77
CA GLU A 249 -6.27 11.90 -9.42
C GLU A 249 -7.42 11.57 -10.37
N ALA A 250 -7.20 10.61 -11.28
CA ALA A 250 -8.23 10.15 -12.20
C ALA A 250 -9.46 9.61 -11.46
N LYS A 251 -9.25 8.89 -10.36
CA LYS A 251 -10.34 8.38 -9.52
C LYS A 251 -11.12 9.49 -8.83
N ASN A 252 -10.44 10.48 -8.25
CA ASN A 252 -11.09 11.64 -7.63
C ASN A 252 -11.93 12.42 -8.65
N GLU A 253 -11.41 12.65 -9.85
CA GLU A 253 -12.18 13.29 -10.92
C GLU A 253 -13.44 12.50 -11.29
N ILE A 254 -13.34 11.17 -11.39
CA ILE A 254 -14.49 10.31 -11.68
C ILE A 254 -15.51 10.40 -10.55
N GLN A 255 -15.07 10.34 -9.29
CA GLN A 255 -15.94 10.47 -8.13
C GLN A 255 -16.65 11.83 -8.08
N GLU A 256 -15.95 12.92 -8.36
CA GLU A 256 -16.55 14.26 -8.43
C GLU A 256 -17.59 14.37 -9.53
N LYS A 257 -17.30 13.83 -10.73
CA LYS A 257 -18.26 13.77 -11.84
C LYS A 257 -19.50 12.97 -11.46
N LEU A 258 -19.33 11.83 -10.78
CA LEU A 258 -20.43 11.00 -10.29
C LEU A 258 -21.26 11.72 -9.21
N LYS A 259 -20.62 12.43 -8.28
CA LYS A 259 -21.29 13.22 -7.24
C LYS A 259 -22.14 14.33 -7.83
N VAL A 260 -21.58 15.10 -8.76
CA VAL A 260 -22.33 16.16 -9.47
C VAL A 260 -23.50 15.57 -10.27
N GLN A 261 -23.33 14.40 -10.88
CA GLN A 261 -24.42 13.72 -11.58
C GLN A 261 -25.52 13.26 -10.60
N PHE A 262 -25.14 12.68 -9.46
CA PHE A 262 -26.06 12.26 -8.41
C PHE A 262 -26.86 13.44 -7.84
N GLU A 263 -26.21 14.55 -7.49
CA GLU A 263 -26.88 15.76 -6.99
C GLU A 263 -27.88 16.33 -8.01
N LYS A 264 -27.54 16.33 -9.31
CA LYS A 264 -28.46 16.73 -10.39
C LYS A 264 -29.67 15.79 -10.49
N GLU A 265 -29.46 14.49 -10.29
CA GLU A 265 -30.55 13.52 -10.30
C GLU A 265 -31.43 13.63 -9.06
N GLU A 266 -30.85 13.80 -7.88
CA GLU A 266 -31.58 13.96 -6.62
C GLU A 266 -32.44 15.23 -6.63
N THR A 267 -31.86 16.36 -7.06
CA THR A 267 -32.61 17.62 -7.23
C THR A 267 -33.73 17.49 -8.26
N TYR A 268 -33.50 16.77 -9.37
CA TYR A 268 -34.53 16.45 -10.35
C TYR A 268 -35.66 15.61 -9.74
N LEU A 269 -35.32 14.54 -9.01
CA LEU A 269 -36.28 13.64 -8.34
C LEU A 269 -37.11 14.41 -7.31
N LYS A 270 -36.47 15.21 -6.45
CA LYS A 270 -37.12 16.03 -5.44
C LYS A 270 -38.12 17.01 -6.07
N THR A 271 -37.69 17.77 -7.08
CA THR A 271 -38.56 18.70 -7.82
C THR A 271 -39.76 17.98 -8.45
N ARG A 272 -39.53 16.77 -8.99
CA ARG A 272 -40.60 15.97 -9.61
C ARG A 272 -41.58 15.40 -8.58
N MET A 273 -41.10 14.97 -7.42
CA MET A 273 -41.90 14.48 -6.29
C MET A 273 -42.77 15.61 -5.72
N GLU A 274 -42.20 16.80 -5.50
CA GLU A 274 -42.94 17.98 -5.04
C GLU A 274 -44.03 18.39 -6.05
N TRP A 275 -43.75 18.29 -7.36
CA TRP A 275 -44.76 18.51 -8.40
C TRP A 275 -45.87 17.45 -8.33
N VAL A 276 -45.52 16.18 -8.16
CA VAL A 276 -46.48 15.08 -8.01
C VAL A 276 -47.38 15.34 -6.80
N GLU A 277 -46.83 15.68 -5.63
CA GLU A 277 -47.61 15.97 -4.42
C GLU A 277 -48.55 17.16 -4.60
N ARG A 278 -48.06 18.26 -5.17
CA ARG A 278 -48.85 19.48 -5.39
C ARG A 278 -50.03 19.24 -6.33
N PHE A 279 -49.88 18.38 -7.33
CA PHE A 279 -50.90 18.12 -8.35
C PHE A 279 -51.68 16.81 -8.15
N ARG A 280 -51.36 16.02 -7.11
CA ARG A 280 -52.03 14.74 -6.79
C ARG A 280 -53.51 14.90 -6.51
N ALA A 281 -53.91 16.02 -5.90
CA ALA A 281 -55.29 16.33 -5.52
C ALA A 281 -56.12 16.98 -6.64
N GLN A 282 -55.51 17.40 -7.75
CA GLN A 282 -56.23 18.04 -8.87
C GLN A 282 -56.70 17.00 -9.90
N ALA A 283 -58.01 16.81 -10.00
CA ALA A 283 -58.63 15.82 -10.89
C ALA A 283 -58.24 16.00 -12.38
N THR A 284 -57.99 17.23 -12.82
CA THR A 284 -57.62 17.56 -14.22
C THR A 284 -56.21 17.09 -14.60
N LYS A 285 -55.31 16.86 -13.64
CA LYS A 285 -53.91 16.47 -13.90
C LYS A 285 -53.57 15.02 -13.53
N ALA A 286 -54.55 14.24 -13.09
CA ALA A 286 -54.36 12.87 -12.60
C ALA A 286 -53.62 11.95 -13.60
N ARG A 287 -53.94 12.01 -14.90
CA ARG A 287 -53.24 11.22 -15.94
C ARG A 287 -51.76 11.59 -16.09
N GLN A 288 -51.42 12.88 -15.99
CA GLN A 288 -50.04 13.34 -16.08
C GLN A 288 -49.25 12.92 -14.84
N VAL A 289 -49.86 13.02 -13.65
CA VAL A 289 -49.25 12.57 -12.39
C VAL A 289 -48.97 11.06 -12.42
N GLN A 290 -49.93 10.24 -12.84
CA GLN A 290 -49.72 8.79 -12.98
C GLN A 290 -48.62 8.44 -14.00
N SER A 291 -48.54 9.16 -15.12
CA SER A 291 -47.47 8.94 -16.10
C SER A 291 -46.09 9.30 -15.56
N VAL A 292 -45.98 10.30 -14.68
CA VAL A 292 -44.71 10.72 -14.07
C VAL A 292 -44.28 9.72 -13.00
N ILE A 293 -45.21 9.26 -12.13
CA ILE A 293 -44.95 8.21 -11.13
C ILE A 293 -44.40 6.95 -11.81
N LYS A 294 -45.06 6.49 -12.87
CA LYS A 294 -44.65 5.28 -13.60
C LYS A 294 -43.28 5.40 -14.30
N ARG A 295 -42.84 6.64 -14.60
CA ARG A 295 -41.50 6.92 -15.14
C ARG A 295 -40.44 6.97 -14.04
N LEU A 296 -40.81 7.46 -12.86
CA LEU A 296 -39.93 7.47 -11.69
C LEU A 296 -39.69 6.04 -11.15
N GLU A 297 -40.72 5.19 -11.12
CA GLU A 297 -40.63 3.78 -10.69
C GLU A 297 -39.80 2.88 -11.63
N LYS A 298 -39.70 3.25 -12.91
CA LYS A 298 -38.95 2.49 -13.94
C LYS A 298 -37.51 2.95 -14.11
N ARG A 299 -37.08 4.00 -13.41
CA ARG A 299 -35.69 4.44 -13.47
C ARG A 299 -34.85 3.56 -12.56
N ASP A 300 -33.66 3.24 -13.04
CA ASP A 300 -32.63 2.66 -12.18
C ASP A 300 -32.25 3.69 -11.12
N LYS A 301 -32.20 3.24 -9.87
CA LYS A 301 -31.83 4.08 -8.73
C LYS A 301 -30.33 4.32 -8.83
N VAL A 302 -29.90 5.56 -9.09
CA VAL A 302 -28.49 5.92 -8.99
C VAL A 302 -28.13 5.88 -7.51
N GLU A 303 -27.20 5.00 -7.15
CA GLU A 303 -26.70 4.89 -5.78
C GLU A 303 -25.84 6.12 -5.45
N ASN A 304 -25.92 6.59 -4.21
CA ASN A 304 -25.07 7.66 -3.74
C ASN A 304 -23.60 7.18 -3.79
N PRO A 305 -22.70 7.89 -4.48
CA PRO A 305 -21.28 7.53 -4.51
C PRO A 305 -20.68 7.39 -3.11
N GLU A 306 -21.16 8.18 -2.13
CA GLU A 306 -20.70 8.18 -0.73
C GLU A 306 -21.30 7.05 0.14
N ASP A 307 -22.41 6.42 -0.29
CA ASP A 307 -23.01 5.29 0.44
C ASP A 307 -22.29 3.97 0.12
N SER A 308 -21.51 3.93 -0.96
CA SER A 308 -20.64 2.79 -1.23
C SER A 308 -19.50 2.79 -0.21
N PHE A 309 -19.38 1.69 0.53
CA PHE A 309 -18.27 1.42 1.45
C PHE A 309 -16.88 1.69 0.84
N TRP A 310 -16.77 1.58 -0.48
CA TRP A 310 -15.56 1.77 -1.29
C TRP A 310 -15.11 3.25 -1.42
N ASN A 311 -15.99 4.21 -1.12
CA ASN A 311 -15.78 5.63 -1.36
C ASN A 311 -15.90 6.52 -0.11
N GLN A 312 -16.24 5.96 1.06
CA GLN A 312 -16.25 6.74 2.30
C GLN A 312 -14.82 7.14 2.68
N LYS A 313 -14.61 8.44 2.92
CA LYS A 313 -13.40 8.96 3.58
C LYS A 313 -13.72 9.02 5.08
N PRO A 314 -13.40 7.99 5.89
CA PRO A 314 -13.64 8.06 7.31
C PRO A 314 -12.84 9.23 7.91
N ASP A 315 -13.52 10.10 8.63
CA ASP A 315 -12.89 11.16 9.42
C ASP A 315 -12.65 10.63 10.84
N TYR A 316 -11.39 10.38 11.19
CA TYR A 316 -11.04 9.90 12.52
C TYR A 316 -10.56 11.07 13.39
N GLN A 317 -11.04 11.10 14.63
CA GLN A 317 -10.57 12.06 15.62
C GLN A 317 -10.13 11.31 16.88
N PHE A 318 -8.84 11.34 17.15
CA PHE A 318 -8.28 10.73 18.36
C PHE A 318 -8.71 11.51 19.60
N GLN A 319 -9.19 10.80 20.62
CA GLN A 319 -9.58 11.43 21.88
C GLN A 319 -8.34 11.95 22.64
N PHE A 320 -8.17 13.26 22.64
CA PHE A 320 -7.09 13.92 23.38
C PHE A 320 -7.48 14.28 24.81
N VAL A 321 -6.56 14.05 25.75
CA VAL A 321 -6.62 14.60 27.11
C VAL A 321 -5.38 15.45 27.44
N PRO A 322 -5.51 16.65 28.00
CA PRO A 322 -4.33 17.48 28.34
C PRO A 322 -3.40 16.84 29.38
N SER A 323 -2.09 17.02 29.22
CA SER A 323 -1.04 16.58 30.16
C SER A 323 -0.09 17.72 30.57
N SER A 324 0.89 17.41 31.41
CA SER A 324 2.07 18.26 31.60
C SER A 324 2.91 18.36 30.32
N ASN A 325 3.82 19.34 30.29
CA ASN A 325 4.72 19.56 29.15
C ASN A 325 5.67 18.38 28.91
N ILE A 326 6.20 17.75 29.95
CA ILE A 326 6.96 16.50 29.83
C ILE A 326 5.98 15.34 29.96
N ILE A 327 6.00 14.41 29.01
CA ILE A 327 5.18 13.19 29.03
C ILE A 327 5.99 12.04 29.61
N LEU A 328 7.19 11.81 29.08
CA LEU A 328 8.10 10.83 29.64
C LEU A 328 9.57 11.19 29.42
N ARG A 329 10.40 10.68 30.32
CA ARG A 329 11.85 10.80 30.25
C ARG A 329 12.51 9.49 30.66
N LEU A 330 13.41 9.00 29.82
CA LEU A 330 14.27 7.86 30.07
C LEU A 330 15.70 8.37 30.26
N GLU A 331 16.34 8.00 31.37
CA GLU A 331 17.70 8.43 31.72
C GLU A 331 18.63 7.23 31.91
N HIS A 332 19.77 7.23 31.20
CA HIS A 332 20.85 6.25 31.31
C HIS A 332 20.39 4.78 31.25
N ALA A 333 19.45 4.48 30.36
CA ALA A 333 18.79 3.18 30.32
C ALA A 333 19.56 2.14 29.50
N SER A 334 19.68 0.93 30.04
CA SER A 334 20.24 -0.20 29.30
C SER A 334 19.34 -1.43 29.42
N PHE A 335 19.31 -2.24 28.36
CA PHE A 335 18.51 -3.45 28.31
C PHE A 335 19.19 -4.54 27.47
N SER A 336 19.16 -5.77 27.98
CA SER A 336 19.71 -6.96 27.34
C SER A 336 18.73 -8.14 27.37
N TYR A 337 18.68 -8.92 26.29
CA TYR A 337 18.01 -10.24 26.32
C TYR A 337 19.02 -11.34 26.65
N PRO A 338 18.61 -12.40 27.38
CA PRO A 338 19.41 -13.62 27.43
C PRO A 338 19.43 -14.27 26.05
N ASP A 339 20.63 -14.51 25.52
CA ASP A 339 20.83 -15.22 24.26
C ASP A 339 20.37 -16.67 24.41
N ARG A 340 19.49 -17.11 23.51
CA ARG A 340 18.88 -18.46 23.55
C ARG A 340 19.87 -19.58 23.25
N ASN A 341 20.98 -19.28 22.57
CA ASN A 341 21.95 -20.28 22.11
C ASN A 341 23.19 -20.32 22.99
N THR A 342 23.65 -19.18 23.49
CA THR A 342 24.90 -19.09 24.29
C THR A 342 24.65 -18.87 25.78
N GLY A 343 23.45 -18.43 26.18
CA GLY A 343 23.15 -18.03 27.55
C GLY A 343 23.78 -16.70 27.98
N GLU A 344 24.54 -16.04 27.11
CA GLU A 344 25.12 -14.72 27.35
C GLU A 344 24.07 -13.62 27.19
N LYS A 345 24.21 -12.49 27.89
CA LYS A 345 23.30 -11.36 27.71
C LYS A 345 23.64 -10.63 26.41
N LYS A 346 22.75 -10.70 25.42
CA LYS A 346 22.80 -9.86 24.22
C LYS A 346 22.23 -8.49 24.53
N THR A 347 23.10 -7.50 24.67
CA THR A 347 22.73 -6.09 24.81
C THR A 347 21.94 -5.62 23.59
N ILE A 348 20.81 -4.95 23.84
CA ILE A 348 19.97 -4.36 22.80
C ILE A 348 20.21 -2.85 22.71
N PHE A 349 20.32 -2.16 23.85
CA PHE A 349 20.75 -0.77 23.91
C PHE A 349 21.45 -0.46 25.23
N GLU A 350 22.38 0.50 25.20
CA GLU A 350 23.10 0.99 26.38
C GLU A 350 22.99 2.50 26.50
N ASN A 351 22.89 2.98 27.75
CA ASN A 351 22.90 4.39 28.09
C ASN A 351 21.93 5.24 27.25
N ALA A 352 20.75 4.68 26.95
CA ALA A 352 19.73 5.33 26.14
C ALA A 352 19.08 6.48 26.91
N GLU A 353 18.99 7.63 26.26
CA GLU A 353 18.33 8.84 26.76
C GLU A 353 17.26 9.29 25.76
N ILE A 354 16.03 9.45 26.25
CA ILE A 354 14.93 9.97 25.44
C ILE A 354 14.00 10.80 26.31
N GLU A 355 13.60 11.96 25.80
CA GLU A 355 12.58 12.82 26.39
C GLU A 355 11.52 13.14 25.34
N ILE A 356 10.27 12.86 25.67
CA ILE A 356 9.11 13.17 24.85
C ILE A 356 8.29 14.24 25.59
N SER A 357 8.19 15.41 24.95
CA SER A 357 7.39 16.54 25.41
C SER A 357 6.03 16.60 24.71
N ALA A 358 5.10 17.39 25.23
CA ALA A 358 3.77 17.59 24.67
C ALA A 358 3.87 18.20 23.26
N GLY A 359 3.23 17.55 22.28
CA GLY A 359 3.26 17.94 20.86
C GLY A 359 4.44 17.38 20.05
N ASP A 360 5.38 16.68 20.69
CA ASP A 360 6.45 15.98 19.98
C ASP A 360 5.87 14.85 19.13
N LYS A 361 6.23 14.79 17.85
CA LYS A 361 5.88 13.69 16.94
C LYS A 361 7.17 13.00 16.51
N VAL A 362 7.54 11.98 17.28
CA VAL A 362 8.84 11.33 17.25
C VAL A 362 8.81 10.08 16.38
N ALA A 363 9.69 10.04 15.37
CA ALA A 363 10.03 8.86 14.60
C ALA A 363 11.16 8.08 15.27
N LEU A 364 11.00 6.76 15.45
CA LEU A 364 12.08 5.87 15.88
C LEU A 364 12.51 4.96 14.71
N VAL A 365 13.70 5.24 14.17
CA VAL A 365 14.26 4.58 12.97
C VAL A 365 15.46 3.70 13.33
N GLY A 366 15.78 2.74 12.45
CA GLY A 366 16.91 1.82 12.64
C GLY A 366 16.69 0.49 11.93
N PRO A 367 17.74 -0.34 11.77
CA PRO A 367 17.63 -1.62 11.07
C PRO A 367 16.69 -2.60 11.77
N ASN A 368 16.24 -3.63 11.04
CA ASN A 368 15.44 -4.71 11.62
C ASN A 368 16.24 -5.48 12.67
N GLY A 369 15.61 -5.76 13.81
CA GLY A 369 16.29 -6.40 14.94
C GLY A 369 17.18 -5.47 15.78
N ALA A 370 17.22 -4.16 15.52
CA ALA A 370 17.95 -3.19 16.33
C ALA A 370 17.39 -2.99 17.75
N GLY A 371 16.15 -3.44 18.01
CA GLY A 371 15.50 -3.32 19.32
C GLY A 371 14.47 -2.20 19.46
N LYS A 372 13.97 -1.61 18.36
CA LYS A 372 12.99 -0.50 18.38
C LYS A 372 11.74 -0.84 19.20
N SER A 373 11.09 -1.97 18.91
CA SER A 373 9.93 -2.45 19.65
C SER A 373 10.28 -2.82 21.10
N THR A 374 11.50 -3.29 21.36
CA THR A 374 11.97 -3.58 22.73
C THR A 374 12.09 -2.30 23.54
N LEU A 375 12.68 -1.24 22.99
CA LEU A 375 12.73 0.08 23.61
C LEU A 375 11.32 0.58 23.92
N MET A 376 10.39 0.45 22.96
CA MET A 376 8.99 0.83 23.15
C MET A 376 8.31 0.07 24.31
N ARG A 377 8.53 -1.24 24.42
CA ARG A 377 8.02 -2.07 25.53
C ARG A 377 8.64 -1.69 26.87
N CYS A 378 9.91 -1.29 26.90
CA CYS A 378 10.54 -0.73 28.10
C CYS A 378 9.91 0.61 28.50
N LEU A 379 9.63 1.48 27.52
CA LEU A 379 8.93 2.75 27.73
C LEU A 379 7.46 2.60 28.15
N LEU A 380 6.88 1.40 28.00
CA LEU A 380 5.53 1.06 28.45
C LEU A 380 5.54 0.24 29.76
N GLU A 381 6.71 0.08 30.38
CA GLU A 381 6.95 -0.76 31.58
C GLU A 381 6.61 -2.25 31.42
N GLN A 382 6.43 -2.74 30.18
CA GLN A 382 6.20 -4.17 29.90
C GLN A 382 7.49 -4.99 30.07
N HIS A 383 8.64 -4.35 29.85
CA HIS A 383 9.95 -4.93 30.12
C HIS A 383 10.71 -4.06 31.12
N LYS A 384 11.24 -4.69 32.16
CA LYS A 384 12.06 -4.03 33.17
C LYS A 384 13.46 -3.75 32.60
N LEU A 385 13.93 -2.52 32.75
CA LEU A 385 15.29 -2.11 32.39
C LEU A 385 16.33 -2.82 33.28
N ASP A 386 17.51 -3.11 32.72
CA ASP A 386 18.65 -3.60 33.51
C ASP A 386 19.24 -2.46 34.36
N THR A 387 19.41 -1.28 33.76
CA THR A 387 19.89 -0.04 34.39
C THR A 387 19.12 1.18 33.88
N GLY A 388 19.22 2.31 34.59
CA GLY A 388 18.55 3.57 34.24
C GLY A 388 17.21 3.76 34.94
N LYS A 389 16.55 4.88 34.63
CA LYS A 389 15.25 5.26 35.22
C LYS A 389 14.30 5.79 34.16
N LEU A 390 13.04 5.42 34.28
CA LEU A 390 11.93 5.94 33.49
C LEU A 390 11.04 6.81 34.39
N TYR A 391 10.71 8.00 33.90
CA TYR A 391 9.87 8.98 34.57
C TYR A 391 8.69 9.34 33.69
N TYR A 392 7.49 9.38 34.26
CA TYR A 392 6.30 9.89 33.60
C TYR A 392 5.88 11.24 34.17
N GLY A 393 5.42 12.13 33.28
CA GLY A 393 4.82 13.39 33.66
C GLY A 393 3.48 13.19 34.39
N PRO A 394 3.06 14.15 35.24
CA PRO A 394 1.73 14.14 35.83
C PRO A 394 0.61 14.03 34.78
N LYS A 395 -0.39 13.18 35.07
CA LYS A 395 -1.56 12.92 34.18
C LYS A 395 -1.20 12.33 32.81
N THR A 396 -0.04 11.71 32.68
CA THR A 396 0.31 10.94 31.47
C THR A 396 -0.69 9.81 31.26
N LYS A 397 -1.26 9.75 30.05
CA LYS A 397 -2.17 8.70 29.57
C LYS A 397 -1.70 8.26 28.20
N LEU A 398 -1.11 7.08 28.15
CA LEU A 398 -0.56 6.50 26.93
C LEU A 398 -1.65 5.70 26.20
N GLY A 399 -1.73 5.87 24.89
CA GLY A 399 -2.39 4.91 24.01
C GLY A 399 -1.33 4.09 23.29
N TYR A 400 -1.49 2.78 23.20
CA TYR A 400 -0.53 1.89 22.57
C TYR A 400 -1.16 1.06 21.46
N PHE A 401 -0.52 1.05 20.29
CA PHE A 401 -0.79 0.14 19.19
C PHE A 401 0.42 -0.77 18.99
N SER A 402 0.23 -2.08 19.14
CA SER A 402 1.27 -3.08 18.87
C SER A 402 0.90 -4.01 17.72
N GLN A 403 1.91 -4.36 16.92
CA GLN A 403 1.79 -5.41 15.91
C GLN A 403 1.54 -6.80 16.55
N THR A 404 2.21 -7.10 17.67
CA THR A 404 2.05 -8.37 18.40
C THR A 404 1.12 -8.23 19.60
N HIS A 405 -0.06 -8.87 19.51
CA HIS A 405 -0.91 -9.45 20.58
C HIS A 405 -0.88 -8.81 21.99
N GLY A 406 -0.69 -7.49 22.10
CA GLY A 406 -0.42 -6.83 23.40
C GLY A 406 -1.68 -6.52 24.19
N GLU A 407 -2.82 -6.38 23.50
CA GLU A 407 -4.13 -6.42 24.12
C GLU A 407 -4.80 -7.71 23.64
N ASP A 408 -4.92 -8.68 24.55
CA ASP A 408 -5.72 -9.89 24.33
C ASP A 408 -7.16 -9.45 24.07
N LEU A 409 -7.53 -9.39 22.79
CA LEU A 409 -8.91 -9.22 22.39
C LEU A 409 -9.66 -10.44 22.91
N ASP A 410 -10.72 -10.22 23.69
CA ASP A 410 -11.49 -11.30 24.27
C ASP A 410 -12.19 -12.09 23.16
N GLU A 411 -11.63 -13.25 22.81
CA GLU A 411 -12.10 -14.09 21.70
C GLU A 411 -13.56 -14.54 21.86
N SER A 412 -14.09 -14.49 23.08
CA SER A 412 -15.47 -14.89 23.38
C SER A 412 -16.51 -13.83 22.96
N LEU A 413 -16.09 -12.58 22.75
CA LEU A 413 -16.98 -11.46 22.46
C LEU A 413 -17.15 -11.24 20.94
N ASN A 414 -18.22 -10.55 20.57
CA ASN A 414 -18.32 -9.92 19.25
C ASN A 414 -17.69 -8.50 19.24
N LEU A 415 -17.56 -7.90 18.05
CA LEU A 415 -16.89 -6.61 17.90
C LEU A 415 -17.60 -5.48 18.68
N VAL A 416 -18.94 -5.42 18.62
CA VAL A 416 -19.72 -4.40 19.34
C VAL A 416 -19.56 -4.56 20.84
N GLU A 417 -19.70 -5.77 21.36
CA GLU A 417 -19.49 -6.10 22.77
C GLU A 417 -18.08 -5.74 23.23
N THR A 418 -17.08 -5.97 22.39
CA THR A 418 -15.68 -5.60 22.69
C THR A 418 -15.55 -4.08 22.87
N VAL A 419 -16.15 -3.30 21.98
CA VAL A 419 -16.16 -1.83 22.08
C VAL A 419 -16.92 -1.38 23.33
N LEU A 420 -18.12 -1.90 23.57
CA LEU A 420 -18.96 -1.52 24.71
C LEU A 420 -18.36 -1.96 26.05
N LYS A 421 -17.64 -3.08 26.10
CA LYS A 421 -16.92 -3.54 27.30
C LYS A 421 -15.76 -2.61 27.65
N LYS A 422 -15.04 -2.11 26.64
CA LYS A 422 -13.93 -1.15 26.85
C LYS A 422 -14.43 0.27 27.11
N TYR A 423 -15.55 0.64 26.50
CA TYR A 423 -16.17 1.98 26.57
C TYR A 423 -17.67 1.89 26.92
N PRO A 424 -18.01 1.62 28.20
CA PRO A 424 -19.41 1.47 28.64
C PRO A 424 -20.27 2.73 28.46
N GLU A 425 -19.64 3.88 28.25
CA GLU A 425 -20.30 5.16 27.98
C GLU A 425 -20.83 5.29 26.53
N LEU A 426 -20.37 4.45 25.61
CA LEU A 426 -20.89 4.41 24.26
C LEU A 426 -22.22 3.65 24.22
N ASN A 427 -23.14 4.10 23.38
CA ASN A 427 -24.30 3.31 23.01
C ASN A 427 -23.97 2.39 21.82
N GLU A 428 -24.80 1.39 21.57
CA GLU A 428 -24.61 0.43 20.48
C GLU A 428 -24.49 1.13 19.12
N GLU A 429 -25.29 2.17 18.89
CA GLU A 429 -25.26 2.96 17.64
C GLU A 429 -23.89 3.61 17.40
N LYS A 430 -23.32 4.31 18.39
CA LYS A 430 -21.98 4.91 18.27
C LYS A 430 -20.89 3.85 18.14
N ALA A 431 -21.00 2.73 18.85
CA ALA A 431 -20.07 1.62 18.71
C ALA A 431 -20.09 1.06 17.28
N ARG A 432 -21.28 0.92 16.67
CA ARG A 432 -21.44 0.48 15.28
C ARG A 432 -20.92 1.51 14.28
N THR A 433 -21.13 2.81 14.51
CA THR A 433 -20.55 3.87 13.67
C THR A 433 -19.02 3.84 13.71
N LEU A 434 -18.44 3.71 14.91
CA LEU A 434 -16.98 3.58 15.08
C LEU A 434 -16.45 2.36 14.31
N LEU A 435 -17.06 1.19 14.49
CA LEU A 435 -16.67 -0.02 13.77
C LEU A 435 -16.88 0.10 12.26
N GLY A 436 -17.94 0.78 11.82
CA GLY A 436 -18.21 1.09 10.42
C GLY A 436 -17.07 1.85 9.76
N HIS A 437 -16.53 2.89 10.43
CA HIS A 437 -15.37 3.63 9.95
C HIS A 437 -14.10 2.77 9.82
N PHE A 438 -13.99 1.66 10.56
CA PHE A 438 -12.88 0.72 10.50
C PHE A 438 -13.15 -0.51 9.63
N ALA A 439 -13.98 -0.31 8.60
CA ALA A 439 -14.26 -1.32 7.60
C ALA A 439 -15.03 -2.56 8.14
N PHE A 440 -15.90 -2.38 9.14
CA PHE A 440 -16.86 -3.39 9.62
C PHE A 440 -18.31 -2.99 9.29
N PRO A 441 -18.79 -3.22 8.05
CA PRO A 441 -20.11 -2.77 7.63
C PRO A 441 -21.24 -3.68 8.13
N GLY A 442 -22.43 -3.09 8.34
CA GLY A 442 -23.70 -3.80 8.55
C GLY A 442 -23.66 -4.79 9.71
N ASP A 443 -24.03 -6.05 9.43
CA ASP A 443 -24.04 -7.15 10.42
C ASP A 443 -22.64 -7.70 10.72
N GLY A 444 -21.61 -7.27 9.99
CA GLY A 444 -20.22 -7.65 10.23
C GLY A 444 -19.74 -7.29 11.64
N VAL A 445 -20.37 -6.32 12.29
CA VAL A 445 -20.12 -5.91 13.68
C VAL A 445 -20.47 -6.97 14.72
N PHE A 446 -21.29 -7.98 14.37
CA PHE A 446 -21.62 -9.09 15.28
C PHE A 446 -20.69 -10.30 15.12
N LYS A 447 -19.69 -10.20 14.24
CA LYS A 447 -18.67 -11.25 14.08
C LYS A 447 -17.88 -11.41 15.38
N SER A 448 -17.67 -12.66 15.79
CA SER A 448 -16.83 -12.99 16.95
C SER A 448 -15.36 -12.67 16.68
N VAL A 449 -14.69 -12.14 17.70
CA VAL A 449 -13.26 -11.79 17.69
C VAL A 449 -12.38 -12.98 17.28
N LYS A 450 -12.76 -14.20 17.70
CA LYS A 450 -12.06 -15.45 17.36
C LYS A 450 -11.92 -15.71 15.86
N HIS A 451 -12.86 -15.21 15.06
CA HIS A 451 -12.90 -15.45 13.61
C HIS A 451 -12.33 -14.28 12.80
N LEU A 452 -11.74 -13.29 13.46
CA LEU A 452 -11.11 -12.16 12.80
C LEU A 452 -9.75 -12.57 12.23
N SER A 453 -9.53 -12.23 10.97
CA SER A 453 -8.20 -12.24 10.35
C SER A 453 -7.26 -11.24 11.04
N GLY A 454 -5.94 -11.42 10.90
CA GLY A 454 -4.96 -10.50 11.50
C GLY A 454 -5.20 -9.02 11.13
N GLY A 455 -5.55 -8.73 9.87
CA GLY A 455 -5.89 -7.37 9.44
C GLY A 455 -7.20 -6.85 10.04
N GLU A 456 -8.21 -7.69 10.21
CA GLU A 456 -9.43 -7.32 10.96
C GLU A 456 -9.13 -7.05 12.44
N GLN A 457 -8.28 -7.86 13.08
CA GLN A 457 -7.86 -7.62 14.47
C GLN A 457 -7.10 -6.30 14.62
N SER A 458 -6.20 -5.98 13.69
CA SER A 458 -5.49 -4.69 13.68
C SER A 458 -6.46 -3.51 13.54
N ARG A 459 -7.45 -3.59 12.65
CA ARG A 459 -8.47 -2.54 12.50
C ARG A 459 -9.32 -2.37 13.76
N LEU A 460 -9.70 -3.48 14.42
CA LEU A 460 -10.41 -3.41 15.69
C LEU A 460 -9.57 -2.69 16.77
N ARG A 461 -8.28 -3.03 16.88
CA ARG A 461 -7.38 -2.36 17.84
C ARG A 461 -7.23 -0.88 17.56
N LEU A 462 -7.14 -0.48 16.28
CA LEU A 462 -7.14 0.94 15.90
C LEU A 462 -8.46 1.63 16.26
N ALA A 463 -9.59 0.96 16.05
CA ALA A 463 -10.90 1.49 16.45
C ALA A 463 -10.96 1.76 17.95
N LEU A 464 -10.46 0.82 18.76
CA LEU A 464 -10.34 1.01 20.20
C LEU A 464 -9.39 2.16 20.53
N LEU A 465 -8.23 2.26 19.86
CA LEU A 465 -7.26 3.31 20.12
C LEU A 465 -7.78 4.72 19.79
N VAL A 466 -8.51 4.90 18.68
CA VAL A 466 -9.09 6.20 18.31
C VAL A 466 -10.00 6.73 19.42
N ASN A 467 -10.77 5.85 20.05
CA ASN A 467 -11.65 6.20 21.15
C ASN A 467 -10.95 6.17 22.53
N HIS A 468 -9.66 5.82 22.60
CA HIS A 468 -8.92 5.78 23.86
C HIS A 468 -8.42 7.17 24.26
N PRO A 469 -8.86 7.71 25.42
CA PRO A 469 -8.43 9.04 25.86
C PRO A 469 -6.94 9.04 26.22
N SER A 470 -6.12 9.71 25.41
CA SER A 470 -4.66 9.72 25.53
C SER A 470 -4.04 11.12 25.29
N ASN A 471 -2.85 11.35 25.85
CA ASN A 471 -2.00 12.52 25.52
C ASN A 471 -0.78 12.13 24.68
N CYS A 472 -0.40 10.85 24.69
CA CYS A 472 0.71 10.35 23.91
C CYS A 472 0.35 9.01 23.30
N LEU A 473 0.56 8.88 22.00
CA LEU A 473 0.31 7.66 21.25
C LEU A 473 1.63 6.97 20.94
N PHE A 474 1.66 5.67 21.21
CA PHE A 474 2.78 4.78 20.94
C PHE A 474 2.34 3.84 19.82
N LEU A 475 2.90 3.97 18.62
CA LEU A 475 2.50 3.19 17.45
C LEU A 475 3.66 2.33 16.94
N ASP A 476 3.54 1.00 17.06
CA ASP A 476 4.50 0.04 16.52
C ASP A 476 3.94 -0.56 15.23
N GLU A 477 4.46 -0.12 14.09
CA GLU A 477 4.04 -0.49 12.74
C GLU A 477 2.51 -0.36 12.50
N PRO A 478 1.93 0.85 12.65
CA PRO A 478 0.48 1.07 12.57
C PRO A 478 -0.12 0.85 11.18
N THR A 479 0.70 0.90 10.13
CA THR A 479 0.27 0.80 8.74
C THR A 479 0.12 -0.65 8.25
N ASN A 480 0.65 -1.62 8.99
CA ASN A 480 0.61 -3.02 8.57
C ASN A 480 -0.82 -3.54 8.49
N HIS A 481 -1.14 -4.20 7.37
CA HIS A 481 -2.46 -4.78 7.07
C HIS A 481 -3.61 -3.75 6.95
N LEU A 482 -3.29 -2.45 6.83
CA LEU A 482 -4.26 -1.43 6.48
C LEU A 482 -4.29 -1.22 4.97
N ASP A 483 -5.48 -1.02 4.42
CA ASP A 483 -5.59 -0.57 3.04
C ASP A 483 -5.21 0.91 2.93
N ILE A 484 -4.93 1.34 1.70
CA ILE A 484 -4.41 2.68 1.41
C ILE A 484 -5.39 3.77 1.90
N VAL A 485 -6.70 3.52 1.81
CA VAL A 485 -7.75 4.46 2.20
C VAL A 485 -7.74 4.69 3.71
N ILE A 486 -7.76 3.61 4.50
CA ILE A 486 -7.71 3.70 5.97
C ILE A 486 -6.37 4.28 6.42
N ARG A 487 -5.26 3.88 5.79
CA ARG A 487 -3.93 4.40 6.09
C ARG A 487 -3.88 5.93 5.96
N GLU A 488 -4.37 6.48 4.85
CA GLU A 488 -4.39 7.93 4.66
C GLU A 488 -5.28 8.64 5.67
N ALA A 489 -6.47 8.10 5.95
CA ALA A 489 -7.39 8.67 6.93
C ALA A 489 -6.77 8.71 8.34
N ILE A 490 -6.09 7.64 8.76
CA ILE A 490 -5.36 7.62 10.03
C ILE A 490 -4.20 8.61 10.02
N LYS A 491 -3.45 8.70 8.92
CA LYS A 491 -2.35 9.67 8.80
C LYS A 491 -2.87 11.10 9.03
N ARG A 492 -3.96 11.49 8.37
CA ARG A 492 -4.60 12.80 8.56
C ARG A 492 -5.00 13.02 10.02
N ALA A 493 -5.66 12.04 10.63
CA ALA A 493 -6.08 12.11 12.03
C ALA A 493 -4.91 12.24 13.02
N LEU A 494 -3.76 11.60 12.74
CA LEU A 494 -2.54 11.72 13.55
C LEU A 494 -1.82 13.08 13.34
N ILE A 495 -1.95 13.67 12.15
CA ILE A 495 -1.47 15.04 11.88
C ILE A 495 -2.28 16.04 12.72
N ASP A 496 -3.60 15.85 12.80
CA ASP A 496 -4.48 16.74 13.56
C ASP A 496 -4.48 16.47 15.07
N PHE A 497 -3.96 15.32 15.51
CA PHE A 497 -3.85 14.99 16.92
C PHE A 497 -2.91 15.96 17.67
N PRO A 498 -3.40 16.70 18.70
CA PRO A 498 -2.62 17.70 19.41
C PRO A 498 -1.66 17.11 20.46
N GLY A 499 -1.80 15.82 20.79
CA GLY A 499 -0.90 15.13 21.70
C GLY A 499 0.43 14.75 21.05
N SER A 500 1.25 14.03 21.79
CA SER A 500 2.54 13.53 21.30
C SER A 500 2.40 12.17 20.65
N LEU A 501 3.37 11.83 19.81
CA LEU A 501 3.44 10.58 19.09
C LEU A 501 4.85 10.00 19.20
N LEU A 502 4.96 8.72 19.50
CA LEU A 502 6.16 7.93 19.26
C LEU A 502 5.78 6.81 18.28
N ILE A 503 6.37 6.84 17.09
CA ILE A 503 6.02 5.92 16.02
C ILE A 503 7.24 5.18 15.48
N ILE A 504 7.08 3.87 15.31
CA ILE A 504 7.98 2.99 14.57
C ILE A 504 7.23 2.59 13.32
N SER A 505 7.79 2.89 12.15
CA SER A 505 7.21 2.43 10.88
C SER A 505 8.30 2.26 9.83
N HIS A 506 8.13 1.22 9.01
CA HIS A 506 8.88 1.01 7.77
C HIS A 506 8.23 1.64 6.53
N ASP A 507 7.22 2.51 6.71
CA ASP A 507 6.53 3.23 5.64
C ASP A 507 6.97 4.71 5.64
N PRO A 508 7.93 5.10 4.79
CA PRO A 508 8.41 6.48 4.74
C PRO A 508 7.30 7.47 4.38
N ASP A 509 6.37 7.08 3.51
CA ASP A 509 5.28 7.96 3.08
C ASP A 509 4.28 8.21 4.20
N PHE A 510 4.03 7.23 5.05
CA PHE A 510 3.21 7.44 6.26
C PHE A 510 3.85 8.42 7.25
N MET A 511 5.17 8.32 7.41
CA MET A 511 5.96 9.11 8.36
C MET A 511 6.22 10.54 7.88
N LYS A 512 6.29 10.74 6.55
CA LYS A 512 6.53 12.05 5.92
C LYS A 512 5.46 13.06 6.30
N GLY A 513 5.88 14.25 6.74
CA GLY A 513 4.99 15.30 7.22
C GLY A 513 4.25 15.00 8.53
N LEU A 514 4.41 13.80 9.12
CA LEU A 514 3.84 13.44 10.42
C LEU A 514 4.83 13.66 11.56
N CYS A 515 6.08 13.25 11.38
CA CYS A 515 7.11 13.29 12.43
C CYS A 515 8.03 14.51 12.33
N ASN A 516 8.08 15.30 13.40
CA ASN A 516 8.91 16.50 13.50
C ASN A 516 10.28 16.24 14.14
N ARG A 517 10.50 15.07 14.76
CA ARG A 517 11.76 14.70 15.42
C ARG A 517 12.10 13.24 15.17
N THR A 518 13.37 12.92 14.95
CA THR A 518 13.82 11.56 14.63
C THR A 518 14.88 11.06 15.61
N PHE A 519 14.68 9.85 16.13
CA PHE A 519 15.67 9.09 16.90
C PHE A 519 16.09 7.85 16.11
N GLN A 520 17.39 7.60 16.06
CA GLN A 520 17.96 6.41 15.43
C GLN A 520 18.48 5.45 16.49
N LEU A 521 18.02 4.20 16.45
CA LEU A 521 18.57 3.10 17.24
C LEU A 521 19.39 2.18 16.33
N SER A 522 20.71 2.18 16.51
CA SER A 522 21.62 1.34 15.72
C SER A 522 22.83 0.95 16.56
N GLY A 523 23.27 -0.31 16.44
CA GLY A 523 24.47 -0.80 17.13
C GLY A 523 24.42 -0.72 18.67
N GLY A 524 23.22 -0.65 19.27
CA GLY A 524 23.06 -0.50 20.72
C GLY A 524 23.05 0.95 21.22
N GLU A 525 23.23 1.94 20.34
CA GLU A 525 23.17 3.35 20.71
C GLU A 525 21.86 3.99 20.23
N LEU A 526 21.21 4.75 21.12
CA LEU A 526 20.08 5.60 20.78
C LEU A 526 20.57 7.03 20.53
N LYS A 527 20.52 7.49 19.29
CA LYS A 527 20.91 8.85 18.89
C LYS A 527 19.70 9.69 18.53
N ASN A 528 19.60 10.87 19.13
CA ASN A 528 18.65 11.89 18.73
C ASN A 528 19.24 12.70 17.56
N LEU A 529 18.60 12.65 16.39
CA LEU A 529 19.08 13.35 15.20
C LEU A 529 18.65 14.83 15.17
N ASN A 530 17.72 15.24 16.05
CA ASN A 530 17.19 16.61 16.12
C ASN A 530 16.68 17.16 14.77
N CYS A 531 16.23 16.29 13.88
CA CYS A 531 15.68 16.65 12.58
C CYS A 531 14.31 16.02 12.36
N SER A 532 13.55 16.58 11.43
CA SER A 532 12.30 15.97 10.96
C SER A 532 12.59 14.65 10.23
N PHE A 533 11.59 13.79 10.10
CA PHE A 533 11.76 12.56 9.32
C PHE A 533 12.04 12.86 7.83
N ASP A 534 11.45 13.95 7.31
CA ASP A 534 11.66 14.39 5.92
C ASP A 534 13.12 14.78 5.67
N ASP A 535 13.76 15.47 6.63
CA ASP A 535 15.17 15.83 6.56
C ASP A 535 16.07 14.62 6.69
N TYR A 536 15.75 13.68 7.60
CA TYR A 536 16.45 12.41 7.73
C TYR A 536 16.51 11.66 6.39
N LEU A 537 15.40 11.56 5.66
CA LEU A 537 15.38 10.91 4.35
C LEU A 537 16.28 11.58 3.32
N LYS A 538 16.39 12.92 3.33
CA LYS A 538 17.25 13.66 2.39
C LYS A 538 18.73 13.38 2.66
N PHE A 539 19.16 13.51 3.92
CA PHE A 539 20.56 13.28 4.30
C PHE A 539 20.99 11.82 4.09
N HIS A 540 20.09 10.87 4.38
CA HIS A 540 20.41 9.45 4.21
C HIS A 540 20.54 9.04 2.73
N LYS A 541 19.73 9.63 1.84
CA LYS A 541 19.88 9.42 0.39
C LYS A 541 21.19 10.00 -0.15
N GLU A 542 21.61 11.15 0.35
CA GLU A 542 22.90 11.77 -0.02
C GLU A 542 24.11 10.96 0.46
N ASP A 543 24.06 10.36 1.66
CA ASP A 543 25.11 9.48 2.17
C ASP A 543 25.19 8.14 1.42
N GLU A 544 24.06 7.57 0.99
CA GLU A 544 24.02 6.35 0.15
C GLU A 544 24.51 6.61 -1.28
N LEU A 545 24.21 7.79 -1.85
CA LEU A 545 24.75 8.21 -3.15
C LEU A 545 26.24 8.60 -3.05
N GLY A 546 26.68 9.12 -1.91
CA GLY A 546 28.07 9.52 -1.64
C GLY A 546 29.03 8.37 -1.32
N THR A 547 28.51 7.19 -0.94
CA THR A 547 29.31 5.99 -0.65
C THR A 547 29.65 5.15 -1.88
N ASN A 548 28.94 5.33 -3.01
CA ASN A 548 29.23 4.65 -4.27
C ASN A 548 30.10 5.45 -5.26
N ALA A 549 30.58 6.64 -4.87
CA ALA A 549 31.30 7.55 -5.76
C ALA A 549 32.56 8.15 -5.10
N LYS A 550 33.47 7.33 -4.57
CA LYS A 550 34.82 7.79 -4.16
C LYS A 550 35.91 6.78 -4.54
N ASP A 551 36.13 6.65 -5.84
CA ASP A 551 37.48 6.54 -6.39
C ASP A 551 37.48 7.08 -7.81
N GLN A 552 37.45 8.42 -7.92
CA GLN A 552 38.07 9.15 -9.02
C GLN A 552 38.25 10.60 -8.62
N THR A 553 39.51 10.92 -8.35
CA THR A 553 40.07 12.25 -8.18
C THR A 553 39.85 13.09 -9.44
N TYR A 554 39.04 14.14 -9.33
CA TYR A 554 39.09 15.27 -10.26
C TYR A 554 39.16 16.61 -9.51
N GLN A 555 40.15 17.39 -9.93
CA GLN A 555 40.57 18.67 -9.37
C GLN A 555 39.53 19.78 -9.61
N LYS A 556 39.32 20.60 -8.58
CA LYS A 556 38.58 21.87 -8.67
C LYS A 556 39.24 22.83 -9.67
N PRO A 557 38.49 23.45 -10.60
CA PRO A 557 38.77 24.82 -11.00
C PRO A 557 38.16 25.77 -9.97
N LYS A 558 38.96 26.74 -9.52
CA LYS A 558 38.46 27.95 -8.85
C LYS A 558 37.74 28.81 -9.89
N SER A 559 36.54 29.29 -9.57
CA SER A 559 36.00 30.50 -10.19
C SER A 559 35.28 31.33 -9.13
N ASP A 560 35.68 32.60 -9.10
CA ASP A 560 35.40 33.63 -8.12
C ASP A 560 33.91 33.89 -7.86
N GLU A 561 33.58 34.05 -6.58
CA GLU A 561 32.39 34.79 -6.14
C GLU A 561 32.46 36.23 -6.63
N LYS A 562 31.65 36.57 -7.64
CA LYS A 562 31.33 37.95 -7.98
C LYS A 562 30.04 38.36 -7.27
N LYS A 563 30.18 39.35 -6.37
CA LYS A 563 29.09 40.11 -5.77
C LYS A 563 28.11 40.62 -6.84
N PRO A 564 26.78 40.54 -6.64
CA PRO A 564 25.81 41.08 -7.59
C PRO A 564 25.87 42.61 -7.62
N ASN A 565 25.97 43.14 -8.83
CA ASN A 565 25.95 44.57 -9.11
C ASN A 565 24.48 45.07 -9.04
N PRO A 566 24.13 46.14 -8.30
CA PRO A 566 22.73 46.57 -8.05
C PRO A 566 21.93 47.07 -9.27
N GLN A 567 22.51 47.05 -10.47
CA GLN A 567 21.87 47.53 -11.71
C GLN A 567 21.33 46.41 -12.60
N ALA A 568 21.73 45.14 -12.40
CA ALA A 568 21.28 44.01 -13.22
C ALA A 568 19.88 43.49 -12.83
N SER A 569 19.51 43.59 -11.54
CA SER A 569 18.20 43.14 -11.02
C SER A 569 17.04 44.00 -11.51
N LYS A 570 17.23 45.33 -11.65
CA LYS A 570 16.19 46.25 -12.16
C LYS A 570 15.82 46.00 -13.63
N ASN A 571 16.78 45.63 -14.48
CA ASN A 571 16.52 45.36 -15.89
C ASN A 571 15.86 44.00 -16.13
N LYS A 572 16.12 43.00 -15.27
CA LYS A 572 15.49 41.68 -15.35
C LYS A 572 14.05 41.73 -14.84
N ARG A 573 13.79 42.47 -13.76
CA ARG A 573 12.45 42.73 -13.21
C ARG A 573 11.54 43.44 -14.22
N LYS A 574 12.03 44.51 -14.86
CA LYS A 574 11.28 45.21 -15.93
C LYS A 574 10.98 44.34 -17.16
N LYS A 575 11.81 43.32 -17.44
CA LYS A 575 11.54 42.37 -18.53
C LYS A 575 10.43 41.40 -18.15
N LEU A 576 10.45 40.87 -16.93
CA LEU A 576 9.41 39.98 -16.41
C LEU A 576 8.06 40.72 -16.27
N GLU A 577 8.05 41.95 -15.76
CA GLU A 577 6.83 42.79 -15.70
C GLU A 577 6.24 43.02 -17.09
N LYS A 578 7.09 43.20 -18.12
CA LYS A 578 6.64 43.35 -19.50
C LYS A 578 6.14 42.02 -20.09
N GLU A 579 6.83 40.92 -19.81
CA GLU A 579 6.42 39.58 -20.26
C GLU A 579 5.05 39.18 -19.69
N ILE A 580 4.81 39.44 -18.39
CA ILE A 580 3.53 39.23 -17.72
C ILE A 580 2.42 40.04 -18.39
N SER A 581 2.66 41.35 -18.63
CA SER A 581 1.69 42.20 -19.31
C SER A 581 1.40 41.76 -20.75
N ASP A 582 2.43 41.31 -21.49
CA ASP A 582 2.26 40.82 -22.87
C ASP A 582 1.50 39.47 -22.89
N LEU A 583 1.66 38.63 -21.86
CA LEU A 583 0.92 37.37 -21.69
C LEU A 583 -0.55 37.62 -21.33
N GLU A 584 -0.84 38.58 -20.43
CA GLU A 584 -2.21 38.95 -20.05
C GLU A 584 -3.02 39.42 -21.26
N VAL A 585 -2.44 40.27 -22.11
CA VAL A 585 -3.11 40.76 -23.33
C VAL A 585 -3.38 39.61 -24.32
N GLN A 586 -2.47 38.64 -24.41
CA GLN A 586 -2.65 37.47 -25.29
C GLN A 586 -3.73 36.53 -24.77
N ILE A 587 -3.76 36.27 -23.46
CA ILE A 587 -4.79 35.46 -22.80
C ILE A 587 -6.16 36.12 -22.99
N GLU A 588 -6.29 37.42 -22.70
CA GLU A 588 -7.56 38.15 -22.84
C GLU A 588 -8.09 38.11 -24.29
N ARG A 589 -7.19 38.22 -25.28
CA ARG A 589 -7.55 38.11 -26.70
C ARG A 589 -8.03 36.70 -27.07
N LEU A 590 -7.34 35.66 -26.59
CA LEU A 590 -7.70 34.27 -26.86
C LEU A 590 -8.99 33.87 -26.13
N GLU A 591 -9.23 34.38 -24.92
CA GLU A 591 -10.49 34.18 -24.19
C GLU A 591 -11.68 34.81 -24.91
N LYS A 592 -11.48 36.00 -25.49
CA LYS A 592 -12.50 36.63 -26.34
C LYS A 592 -12.79 35.79 -27.58
N ASN A 593 -11.76 35.33 -28.29
CA ASN A 593 -11.92 34.45 -29.45
C ASN A 593 -12.61 33.12 -29.08
N LYS A 594 -12.26 32.56 -27.92
CA LYS A 594 -12.89 31.34 -27.39
C LYS A 594 -14.39 31.57 -27.18
N LYS A 595 -14.77 32.70 -26.59
CA LYS A 595 -16.18 33.05 -26.36
C LYS A 595 -16.95 33.22 -27.68
N ASP A 596 -16.37 33.91 -28.66
CA ASP A 596 -16.98 34.08 -29.99
C ASP A 596 -17.21 32.72 -30.68
N LYS A 597 -16.28 31.77 -30.51
CA LYS A 597 -16.39 30.40 -31.04
C LYS A 597 -17.41 29.56 -30.26
N GLU A 598 -17.52 29.72 -28.94
CA GLU A 598 -18.55 29.05 -28.13
C GLU A 598 -19.96 29.49 -28.54
N GLU A 599 -20.16 30.78 -28.81
CA GLU A 599 -21.45 31.30 -29.29
C GLU A 599 -21.80 30.73 -30.68
N LEU A 600 -20.82 30.59 -31.57
CA LEU A 600 -21.00 29.93 -32.88
C LEU A 600 -21.33 28.44 -32.76
N LEU A 601 -20.70 27.72 -31.81
CA LEU A 601 -20.93 26.29 -31.58
C LEU A 601 -22.28 25.98 -30.89
N GLN A 602 -22.95 27.00 -30.32
CA GLN A 602 -24.28 26.86 -29.71
C GLN A 602 -25.43 26.92 -30.72
N ASP A 603 -25.19 27.31 -31.99
CA ASP A 603 -26.22 27.35 -33.03
C ASP A 603 -26.60 25.93 -33.51
N PRO A 604 -27.85 25.47 -33.30
CA PRO A 604 -28.30 24.13 -33.68
C PRO A 604 -28.27 23.85 -35.19
N GLU A 605 -28.33 24.87 -36.05
CA GLU A 605 -28.26 24.69 -37.51
C GLU A 605 -26.82 24.44 -38.00
N PHE A 606 -25.81 24.81 -37.21
CA PHE A 606 -24.39 24.74 -37.56
C PHE A 606 -23.82 23.30 -37.48
N PHE A 607 -24.49 22.39 -36.76
CA PHE A 607 -24.08 20.99 -36.54
C PHE A 607 -24.06 20.11 -37.81
N LYS A 608 -24.69 20.55 -38.91
CA LYS A 608 -24.82 19.73 -40.14
C LYS A 608 -23.75 20.01 -41.20
N ASN A 609 -22.86 20.98 -40.99
CA ASN A 609 -21.83 21.36 -41.97
C ASN A 609 -20.46 20.78 -41.64
N ARG A 610 -19.68 20.45 -42.69
CA ARG A 610 -18.27 20.00 -42.60
C ARG A 610 -17.35 21.04 -41.93
N SER A 611 -17.79 22.28 -41.81
CA SER A 611 -17.12 23.37 -41.08
C SER A 611 -17.20 23.22 -39.56
N PHE A 612 -18.18 22.51 -39.00
CA PHE A 612 -18.34 22.34 -37.55
C PHE A 612 -17.13 21.66 -36.91
N GLN A 613 -16.62 20.60 -37.55
CA GLN A 613 -15.47 19.85 -37.02
C GLN A 613 -14.20 20.70 -37.02
N LEU A 614 -13.98 21.49 -38.09
CA LEU A 614 -12.87 22.44 -38.18
C LEU A 614 -12.98 23.52 -37.08
N GLU A 615 -14.17 24.05 -36.84
CA GLU A 615 -14.42 25.06 -35.81
C GLU A 615 -14.25 24.50 -34.39
N MET A 616 -14.68 23.25 -34.15
CA MET A 616 -14.46 22.54 -32.90
C MET A 616 -12.97 22.25 -32.65
N ASP A 617 -12.21 21.88 -33.68
CA ASP A 617 -10.76 21.69 -33.57
C ASP A 617 -10.06 23.01 -33.23
N THR A 618 -10.43 24.11 -33.91
CA THR A 618 -9.88 25.44 -33.58
C THR A 618 -10.24 25.90 -32.17
N TYR A 619 -11.43 25.58 -31.67
CA TYR A 619 -11.83 25.87 -30.30
C TYR A 619 -10.98 25.09 -29.27
N ASN A 620 -10.73 23.80 -29.55
CA ASN A 620 -9.87 22.98 -28.69
C ASN A 620 -8.41 23.46 -28.71
N ASP A 621 -7.91 23.92 -29.85
CA ASP A 621 -6.55 24.48 -29.97
C ASP A 621 -6.42 25.81 -29.21
N ILE A 622 -7.40 26.71 -29.33
CA ILE A 622 -7.44 27.95 -28.53
C ILE A 622 -7.46 27.63 -27.03
N LYS A 623 -8.21 26.61 -26.61
CA LYS A 623 -8.28 26.19 -25.19
C LYS A 623 -6.93 25.66 -24.70
N ARG A 624 -6.20 24.90 -25.52
CA ARG A 624 -4.85 24.42 -25.20
C ARG A 624 -3.85 25.57 -25.12
N GLU A 625 -3.92 26.52 -26.06
CA GLU A 625 -3.03 27.68 -26.11
C GLU A 625 -3.22 28.59 -24.88
N ILE A 626 -4.46 28.83 -24.47
CA ILE A 626 -4.77 29.54 -23.21
C ILE A 626 -4.10 28.83 -22.03
N SER A 627 -4.27 27.51 -21.89
CA SER A 627 -3.69 26.75 -20.78
C SER A 627 -2.16 26.84 -20.73
N LEU A 628 -1.49 26.82 -21.88
CA LEU A 628 -0.04 26.96 -21.96
C LEU A 628 0.43 28.38 -21.58
N LEU A 629 -0.28 29.40 -22.05
CA LEU A 629 0.05 30.81 -21.73
C LEU A 629 -0.25 31.13 -20.26
N THR A 630 -1.31 30.60 -19.67
CA THR A 630 -1.62 30.75 -18.24
C THR A 630 -0.52 30.13 -17.38
N LYS A 631 -0.05 28.92 -17.72
CA LYS A 631 1.08 28.30 -17.02
C LYS A 631 2.36 29.14 -17.12
N ARG A 632 2.66 29.69 -18.30
CA ARG A 632 3.82 30.58 -18.48
C ARG A 632 3.68 31.89 -17.69
N TRP A 633 2.47 32.43 -17.58
CA TRP A 633 2.18 33.61 -16.76
C TRP A 633 2.37 33.31 -15.27
N GLU A 634 1.92 32.14 -14.78
CA GLU A 634 2.14 31.68 -13.40
C GLU A 634 3.65 31.58 -13.09
N ASP A 635 4.41 30.90 -13.93
CA ASP A 635 5.86 30.76 -13.78
C ASP A 635 6.58 32.12 -13.74
N ALA A 636 6.22 33.02 -14.67
CA ALA A 636 6.80 34.36 -14.74
C ALA A 636 6.45 35.25 -13.52
N THR A 637 5.27 35.02 -12.93
CA THR A 637 4.80 35.74 -11.74
C THR A 637 5.54 35.25 -10.49
N ILE A 638 5.75 33.93 -10.36
CA ILE A 638 6.57 33.33 -9.30
C ILE A 638 8.02 33.84 -9.40
N GLU A 639 8.61 33.85 -10.59
CA GLU A 639 9.96 34.41 -10.82
C GLU A 639 10.06 35.89 -10.42
N LEU A 640 8.98 36.67 -10.61
CA LEU A 640 8.92 38.08 -10.20
C LEU A 640 8.81 38.24 -8.67
N GLU A 641 8.03 37.39 -8.01
CA GLU A 641 7.84 37.38 -6.55
C GLU A 641 9.11 36.95 -5.80
N GLU A 642 9.81 35.93 -6.28
CA GLU A 642 11.10 35.49 -5.74
C GLU A 642 12.18 36.59 -5.81
N MET A 643 12.14 37.42 -6.86
CA MET A 643 12.99 38.63 -6.97
C MET A 643 12.53 39.77 -6.05
N GLY A 644 11.29 39.74 -5.56
CA GLY A 644 10.72 40.69 -4.62
C GLY A 644 11.00 40.35 -3.15
N GLY A 645 11.20 39.07 -2.82
CA GLY A 645 11.48 38.58 -1.46
C GLY A 645 12.90 38.85 -0.94
N VAL A 646 13.78 39.44 -1.77
CA VAL A 646 15.12 39.89 -1.37
C VAL A 646 15.11 41.41 -1.19
N THR A 647 14.44 41.89 -0.14
CA THR A 647 14.57 43.27 0.37
C THR A 647 14.69 43.28 1.87
#